data_AF-F8Q5V8-F1
#
_entry.id   AF-F8Q5V8-F1
#
_cell.length_a   1.000
_cell.length_b   1.000
_cell.length_c   1.000
_cell.angle_alpha   90.00
_cell.angle_beta   90.00
_cell.angle_gamma   90.00
#
_symmetry.space_group_name_H-M   'P 1'
#
loop_
_entity.id
_entity.type
_entity.pdbx_description
1 polymer ?
#
loop_
_entity_poly.entity_id
_entity_poly.type
_entity_poly.pdbx_seq_one_letter_code
_entity_poly.pdbx_strand_id
1 'polypeptide(L)'
;MSDSLRRSTLLPTSDIHGNARSGIPMPSSTVKKPPSNMRMSMSGPAIRGPYPPPPLAGPSTNPRQSIFRSQNANPLLQSTTKPSYGRTPLNSSTRRGSVWAGSASLAAPSGSQTLKDPRPIRERSYQAKMRQDIFSWLQSTDYEVSMQTLQSITGKDFRAIFNHLVTMIDPSYPFDPRSRFEDEFLPSLKALRYPFSAQIDNKWLAAPGSMHSWPFLMAALHWLVEMGKARLEYLESDDPTLQIVSKIPEEFNDPVHHQALAFDYYAEAYVAFFHGADVFEEQDKLLEERYAKKNERVVADLESQRALLEQLKTEYNKLLSSSDPLEKLQKENGYLKRDRAKFQDVLQRFEARKKHLIDTIANEKAELNIQTTNMEQLKAEQEKLGEIVKVQNLTPEEVIRMNTDHETLSRNLDDLKHKIAETHKTVMSLEVAVTNRAAAAEEALDLYTNLLSTLGLFPPLPPPLEDIDLTLQLNIAAANPQQLLSGSDIRKVIKPVLSGVAETRRTERADVESERIKVDNELDQLTMECENVDEEIGEVEKKVAGLNEQADDLRDAAQQEATVSNAEAARLERELAHARTAALSSGMGVKSRLQALQFDYREQIEKVARLKDETIRAIIKNSNDIATFKEEVSQQLRHLKEFVDEDI
;
A
#
# COMPACT_ATOMS: atom_id res chain seq x y z
N MET A 1 -40.55 48.89 -64.31
CA MET A 1 -39.72 48.91 -65.54
C MET A 1 -38.93 47.62 -65.61
N SER A 2 -38.60 47.16 -66.83
CA SER A 2 -37.65 46.07 -67.15
C SER A 2 -37.85 44.70 -66.48
N ASP A 3 -38.61 43.88 -67.21
CA ASP A 3 -38.92 42.46 -67.16
C ASP A 3 -37.91 41.36 -66.69
N SER A 4 -38.46 40.43 -65.91
CA SER A 4 -38.80 39.03 -66.27
C SER A 4 -37.79 38.00 -66.86
N LEU A 5 -37.50 36.97 -66.03
CA LEU A 5 -37.61 35.50 -66.29
C LEU A 5 -36.59 34.69 -67.18
N ARG A 6 -35.94 33.70 -66.51
CA ARG A 6 -35.62 32.29 -66.95
C ARG A 6 -34.66 32.11 -68.17
N ARG A 7 -33.70 31.16 -68.26
CA ARG A 7 -33.78 29.68 -68.14
C ARG A 7 -32.40 29.04 -68.49
N SER A 8 -32.24 27.74 -68.23
CA SER A 8 -31.07 26.86 -68.49
C SER A 8 -30.84 26.43 -69.95
N THR A 9 -29.56 26.18 -70.32
CA THR A 9 -29.02 25.33 -71.42
C THR A 9 -27.60 24.88 -71.02
N LEU A 10 -27.24 23.58 -70.94
CA LEU A 10 -26.95 22.54 -71.97
C LEU A 10 -25.46 22.40 -72.36
N LEU A 11 -25.01 21.14 -72.49
CA LEU A 11 -23.69 20.68 -72.97
C LEU A 11 -23.75 20.26 -74.46
N PRO A 12 -22.64 20.36 -75.22
CA PRO A 12 -22.46 19.70 -76.52
C PRO A 12 -21.54 18.45 -76.48
N THR A 13 -21.49 17.72 -77.60
CA THR A 13 -20.71 16.50 -77.88
C THR A 13 -19.34 16.84 -78.56
N SER A 14 -18.50 15.97 -79.16
CA SER A 14 -18.59 14.58 -79.66
C SER A 14 -17.21 13.98 -79.99
N ASP A 15 -17.12 12.66 -80.17
CA ASP A 15 -15.92 11.90 -80.61
C ASP A 15 -15.41 12.16 -82.04
N ILE A 16 -14.13 11.84 -82.29
CA ILE A 16 -13.53 11.69 -83.63
C ILE A 16 -12.65 10.42 -83.74
N HIS A 17 -13.26 9.32 -84.17
CA HIS A 17 -12.79 8.23 -85.07
C HIS A 17 -11.28 7.87 -85.22
N GLY A 18 -10.94 6.56 -85.18
CA GLY A 18 -9.52 6.10 -85.32
C GLY A 18 -9.13 4.66 -85.78
N ASN A 19 -10.07 3.78 -86.17
CA ASN A 19 -9.94 2.56 -87.04
C ASN A 19 -8.78 1.50 -86.96
N ALA A 20 -9.13 0.24 -87.34
CA ALA A 20 -8.27 -0.86 -87.87
C ALA A 20 -7.47 -1.82 -86.91
N ARG A 21 -6.86 -2.88 -87.49
CA ARG A 21 -6.51 -4.20 -86.87
C ARG A 21 -5.07 -4.70 -87.13
N SER A 22 -4.68 -5.74 -86.36
CA SER A 22 -3.51 -6.68 -86.46
C SER A 22 -2.26 -6.33 -85.62
N GLY A 23 -1.50 -7.28 -85.04
CA GLY A 23 -1.80 -8.71 -84.77
C GLY A 23 -0.56 -9.57 -84.41
N ILE A 24 -0.64 -10.38 -83.32
CA ILE A 24 0.31 -11.48 -82.92
C ILE A 24 1.70 -11.00 -82.39
N PRO A 25 2.38 -11.60 -81.37
CA PRO A 25 1.97 -12.48 -80.24
C PRO A 25 2.55 -12.14 -78.82
N MET A 26 1.86 -12.58 -77.74
CA MET A 26 2.39 -13.25 -76.51
C MET A 26 3.46 -12.61 -75.57
N PRO A 27 3.61 -13.06 -74.29
CA PRO A 27 2.63 -13.64 -73.36
C PRO A 27 2.64 -13.08 -71.90
N SER A 28 1.61 -13.45 -71.14
CA SER A 28 1.28 -13.01 -69.77
C SER A 28 1.96 -13.77 -68.62
N SER A 29 2.00 -13.16 -67.43
CA SER A 29 1.44 -13.69 -66.15
C SER A 29 1.52 -12.58 -65.06
N THR A 30 0.75 -12.51 -63.97
CA THR A 30 0.09 -13.49 -63.06
C THR A 30 -1.18 -12.91 -62.41
N VAL A 31 -2.02 -13.73 -61.73
CA VAL A 31 -3.26 -13.29 -61.03
C VAL A 31 -3.50 -14.02 -59.68
N LYS A 32 -3.64 -13.24 -58.59
CA LYS A 32 -4.41 -13.39 -57.32
C LYS A 32 -4.63 -14.79 -56.64
N LYS A 33 -4.14 -14.90 -55.37
CA LYS A 33 -4.82 -15.11 -54.04
C LYS A 33 -6.06 -16.05 -53.89
N PRO A 34 -6.42 -16.58 -52.67
CA PRO A 34 -5.79 -16.61 -51.30
C PRO A 34 -5.72 -18.10 -50.77
N PRO A 35 -5.97 -18.55 -49.49
CA PRO A 35 -5.98 -17.95 -48.12
C PRO A 35 -5.23 -18.78 -46.99
N SER A 36 -5.43 -18.38 -45.72
CA SER A 36 -5.37 -19.09 -44.39
C SER A 36 -4.76 -20.52 -44.28
N ASN A 37 -3.91 -20.90 -43.29
CA ASN A 37 -4.11 -20.76 -41.83
C ASN A 37 -2.88 -21.21 -40.97
N MET A 38 -2.92 -20.90 -39.66
CA MET A 38 -2.15 -21.46 -38.52
C MET A 38 -0.62 -21.25 -38.38
N ARG A 39 -0.22 -20.95 -37.13
CA ARG A 39 1.17 -20.88 -36.63
C ARG A 39 1.61 -22.22 -36.05
N MET A 40 2.89 -22.56 -36.25
CA MET A 40 3.76 -23.21 -35.26
C MET A 40 5.16 -22.56 -35.39
N SER A 41 5.95 -22.51 -34.32
CA SER A 41 7.26 -21.86 -34.34
C SER A 41 8.34 -22.72 -33.68
N MET A 42 9.41 -22.99 -34.44
CA MET A 42 10.60 -23.75 -34.06
C MET A 42 11.81 -22.81 -33.99
N SER A 43 12.53 -22.77 -32.86
CA SER A 43 13.98 -22.45 -32.78
C SER A 43 14.48 -22.40 -31.31
N GLY A 44 15.51 -23.18 -30.97
CA GLY A 44 16.42 -22.92 -29.83
C GLY A 44 17.69 -22.20 -30.30
N PRO A 45 18.88 -22.38 -29.66
CA PRO A 45 19.21 -23.15 -28.44
C PRO A 45 20.17 -22.43 -27.43
N ALA A 46 20.60 -23.14 -26.38
CA ALA A 46 21.92 -23.15 -25.66
C ALA A 46 22.82 -21.89 -25.44
N ILE A 47 23.74 -21.76 -24.45
CA ILE A 47 23.94 -22.19 -23.03
C ILE A 47 25.36 -21.70 -22.54
N ARG A 48 25.60 -21.54 -21.21
CA ARG A 48 26.91 -21.32 -20.46
C ARG A 48 27.60 -19.92 -20.45
N GLY A 49 28.49 -19.71 -19.44
CA GLY A 49 29.23 -18.47 -19.06
C GLY A 49 30.73 -18.46 -19.48
N PRO A 50 31.76 -18.02 -18.68
CA PRO A 50 31.77 -17.58 -17.24
C PRO A 50 32.77 -16.43 -16.80
N TYR A 51 32.63 -15.94 -15.54
CA TYR A 51 33.66 -15.37 -14.60
C TYR A 51 34.51 -14.08 -14.95
N PRO A 52 35.29 -13.41 -14.02
CA PRO A 52 35.43 -11.92 -13.95
C PRO A 52 36.89 -11.40 -14.22
N PRO A 53 37.77 -10.78 -13.35
CA PRO A 53 37.72 -10.26 -11.95
C PRO A 53 37.66 -8.71 -11.62
N PRO A 54 38.74 -7.86 -11.57
CA PRO A 54 38.87 -6.71 -10.61
C PRO A 54 39.12 -5.32 -11.30
N PRO A 55 39.65 -4.21 -10.69
CA PRO A 55 40.13 -3.93 -9.31
C PRO A 55 39.86 -2.52 -8.66
N LEU A 56 40.32 -2.35 -7.40
CA LEU A 56 40.86 -1.16 -6.69
C LEU A 56 40.08 0.18 -6.49
N ALA A 57 39.78 0.47 -5.20
CA ALA A 57 39.73 1.75 -4.42
C ALA A 57 39.30 3.11 -5.06
N GLY A 58 38.55 4.03 -4.41
CA GLY A 58 38.08 4.18 -3.00
C GLY A 58 38.50 5.57 -2.41
N PRO A 59 38.03 6.03 -1.23
CA PRO A 59 36.77 5.81 -0.52
C PRO A 59 36.07 7.12 -0.02
N SER A 60 34.77 7.10 0.36
CA SER A 60 34.21 8.10 1.31
C SER A 60 32.93 7.64 2.04
N THR A 61 32.96 7.70 3.38
CA THR A 61 31.84 8.02 4.30
C THR A 61 30.43 7.39 4.10
N ASN A 62 30.28 6.14 4.57
CA ASN A 62 29.47 5.72 5.74
C ASN A 62 28.31 6.62 6.30
N PRO A 63 27.33 6.05 7.05
CA PRO A 63 26.72 4.70 6.92
C PRO A 63 25.22 4.60 7.33
N ARG A 64 24.50 3.57 6.85
CA ARG A 64 23.75 2.62 7.72
C ARG A 64 23.13 1.48 6.92
N GLN A 65 23.07 0.28 7.53
CA GLN A 65 22.42 -0.90 6.96
C GLN A 65 21.02 -1.16 7.55
N SER A 66 20.21 -1.76 6.67
CA SER A 66 19.05 -2.63 6.85
C SER A 66 19.02 -3.56 8.08
N ILE A 67 17.81 -3.98 8.50
CA ILE A 67 17.33 -5.40 8.53
C ILE A 67 15.97 -5.51 9.28
N PHE A 68 15.07 -6.40 8.81
CA PHE A 68 13.85 -6.86 9.50
C PHE A 68 14.15 -8.07 10.41
N ARG A 69 13.41 -8.29 11.53
CA ARG A 69 12.46 -9.43 11.72
C ARG A 69 11.82 -9.59 13.13
N SER A 70 10.55 -10.04 13.11
CA SER A 70 9.81 -11.00 13.97
C SER A 70 9.96 -11.14 15.51
N GLN A 71 8.80 -11.00 16.18
CA GLN A 71 8.15 -11.89 17.18
C GLN A 71 8.68 -12.16 18.62
N ASN A 72 7.79 -11.83 19.58
CA ASN A 72 7.24 -12.65 20.70
C ASN A 72 8.01 -13.02 22.00
N ALA A 73 7.19 -13.13 23.07
CA ALA A 73 7.36 -13.87 24.35
C ALA A 73 8.11 -13.27 25.57
N ASN A 74 7.38 -12.49 26.39
CA ASN A 74 7.06 -12.70 27.83
C ASN A 74 7.94 -13.60 28.76
N PRO A 75 7.95 -13.37 30.10
CA PRO A 75 8.01 -12.13 30.88
C PRO A 75 8.87 -12.27 32.19
N LEU A 76 8.59 -11.44 33.21
CA LEU A 76 8.92 -11.57 34.67
C LEU A 76 10.30 -11.09 35.21
N LEU A 77 10.20 -10.28 36.29
CA LEU A 77 11.26 -9.77 37.19
C LEU A 77 12.26 -8.77 36.53
N GLN A 78 12.75 -7.71 37.20
CA GLN A 78 12.59 -7.27 38.60
C GLN A 78 12.70 -5.73 38.76
N SER A 79 12.09 -5.20 39.82
CA SER A 79 12.35 -3.91 40.51
C SER A 79 13.23 -2.83 39.85
N THR A 80 12.68 -1.62 39.65
CA THR A 80 13.40 -0.37 39.98
C THR A 80 12.48 0.78 40.42
N THR A 81 13.02 1.55 41.35
CA THR A 81 12.58 2.79 42.01
C THR A 81 11.95 3.89 41.14
N LYS A 82 11.01 4.65 41.74
CA LYS A 82 10.62 6.01 41.29
C LYS A 82 11.84 6.96 41.34
N PRO A 83 11.85 8.04 40.55
CA PRO A 83 11.33 9.31 41.07
C PRO A 83 10.38 10.05 40.12
N SER A 84 9.70 11.07 40.65
CA SER A 84 8.79 11.97 39.93
C SER A 84 9.53 13.15 39.30
N TYR A 85 9.15 13.57 38.09
CA TYR A 85 8.89 14.97 37.70
C TYR A 85 8.20 15.03 36.33
N GLY A 86 7.41 16.08 36.06
CA GLY A 86 6.83 16.36 34.73
C GLY A 86 5.29 16.46 34.68
N ARG A 87 4.78 17.70 34.70
CA ARG A 87 3.49 18.09 34.06
C ARG A 87 3.85 18.52 32.61
N THR A 88 2.97 18.64 31.61
CA THR A 88 1.59 19.17 31.58
C THR A 88 0.67 18.34 30.63
N PRO A 89 -0.37 18.83 29.89
CA PRO A 89 -1.68 18.18 29.96
C PRO A 89 -2.25 17.62 28.64
N LEU A 90 -3.15 16.64 28.73
CA LEU A 90 -3.94 16.16 27.58
C LEU A 90 -5.44 16.16 27.88
N ASN A 91 -6.08 17.17 27.28
CA ASN A 91 -7.46 17.25 26.81
C ASN A 91 -8.42 16.08 27.17
N SER A 92 -9.41 16.36 28.01
CA SER A 92 -10.57 15.50 28.26
C SER A 92 -11.85 16.21 27.84
N SER A 93 -12.23 16.10 26.57
CA SER A 93 -13.55 16.47 26.06
C SER A 93 -14.29 15.26 25.48
N THR A 94 -15.59 15.42 25.24
CA THR A 94 -16.49 14.43 24.60
C THR A 94 -16.87 13.20 25.44
N ARG A 95 -17.72 13.38 26.45
CA ARG A 95 -18.75 12.39 26.86
C ARG A 95 -20.06 13.05 27.38
N ARG A 96 -20.95 13.43 26.45
CA ARG A 96 -22.40 13.16 26.62
C ARG A 96 -22.65 11.71 26.13
N GLY A 97 -23.66 10.98 26.58
CA GLY A 97 -24.66 11.30 27.60
C GLY A 97 -25.56 10.07 27.89
N SER A 98 -26.77 10.33 28.40
CA SER A 98 -27.90 9.39 28.57
C SER A 98 -27.65 8.05 29.29
N VAL A 99 -28.23 7.91 30.48
CA VAL A 99 -28.59 6.59 31.07
C VAL A 99 -30.04 6.67 31.57
N TRP A 100 -30.91 5.83 31.01
CA TRP A 100 -32.21 5.47 31.60
C TRP A 100 -32.37 3.95 31.58
N ALA A 101 -31.77 3.33 32.58
CA ALA A 101 -31.94 1.95 33.02
C ALA A 101 -31.39 1.90 34.45
N GLY A 102 -31.89 1.11 35.38
CA GLY A 102 -32.97 0.12 35.37
C GLY A 102 -32.99 -0.50 36.77
N SER A 103 -34.03 -1.25 37.16
CA SER A 103 -34.16 -1.71 38.56
C SER A 103 -32.99 -2.61 39.00
N ALA A 104 -32.15 -2.10 39.90
CA ALA A 104 -31.11 -2.85 40.59
C ALA A 104 -30.94 -2.28 42.01
N SER A 105 -31.13 -3.11 43.03
CA SER A 105 -31.11 -2.70 44.43
C SER A 105 -29.68 -2.44 44.94
N LEU A 106 -29.15 -1.24 44.75
CA LEU A 106 -28.03 -0.77 45.57
C LEU A 106 -28.55 -0.36 46.95
N ALA A 107 -27.91 -0.90 48.00
CA ALA A 107 -28.15 -0.46 49.36
C ALA A 107 -27.74 1.02 49.52
N ALA A 108 -28.56 1.81 50.23
CA ALA A 108 -28.24 3.20 50.51
C ALA A 108 -26.94 3.32 51.32
N PRO A 109 -26.03 4.26 51.01
CA PRO A 109 -24.82 4.47 51.79
C PRO A 109 -25.18 5.05 53.17
N SER A 110 -25.25 4.17 54.18
CA SER A 110 -25.49 4.54 55.58
C SER A 110 -24.29 5.28 56.17
N GLY A 111 -24.19 6.57 55.84
CA GLY A 111 -23.07 7.43 56.21
C GLY A 111 -23.48 8.89 56.19
N SER A 112 -24.29 9.32 57.16
CA SER A 112 -24.60 10.74 57.39
C SER A 112 -23.38 11.46 57.98
N GLN A 113 -22.36 11.65 57.16
CA GLN A 113 -21.30 12.62 57.40
C GLN A 113 -21.91 14.01 57.26
N THR A 114 -22.33 14.60 58.37
CA THR A 114 -22.91 15.94 58.39
C THR A 114 -21.91 16.94 57.84
N LEU A 115 -22.12 17.42 56.61
CA LEU A 115 -21.31 18.44 55.96
C LEU A 115 -21.19 19.65 56.90
N LYS A 116 -19.98 19.85 57.43
CA LYS A 116 -19.63 21.00 58.26
C LYS A 116 -19.56 22.24 57.37
N ASP A 117 -20.06 23.38 57.87
CA ASP A 117 -19.97 24.64 57.13
C ASP A 117 -18.50 25.07 57.04
N PRO A 118 -17.93 25.24 55.83
CA PRO A 118 -16.54 25.67 55.66
C PRO A 118 -16.37 27.18 55.87
N ARG A 119 -17.47 27.96 55.90
CA ARG A 119 -17.41 29.42 56.02
C ARG A 119 -17.03 29.82 57.45
N PRO A 120 -16.20 30.86 57.65
CA PRO A 120 -15.79 31.33 58.97
C PRO A 120 -16.90 32.16 59.66
N ILE A 121 -18.11 31.60 59.77
CA ILE A 121 -19.32 32.29 60.26
C ILE A 121 -19.19 32.87 61.68
N ARG A 122 -18.22 32.42 62.47
CA ARG A 122 -17.92 32.93 63.82
C ARG A 122 -16.94 34.11 63.84
N GLU A 123 -16.31 34.45 62.71
CA GLU A 123 -15.33 35.53 62.62
C GLU A 123 -16.03 36.89 62.42
N ARG A 124 -15.68 37.89 63.23
CA ARG A 124 -16.39 39.20 63.25
C ARG A 124 -16.24 39.99 61.93
N SER A 125 -15.09 39.87 61.28
CA SER A 125 -14.78 40.41 59.94
C SER A 125 -15.73 39.83 58.88
N TYR A 126 -15.84 38.51 58.81
CA TYR A 126 -16.67 37.80 57.87
C TYR A 126 -18.18 38.02 58.14
N GLN A 127 -18.59 38.07 59.41
CA GLN A 127 -19.94 38.51 59.80
C GLN A 127 -20.26 39.94 59.33
N ALA A 128 -19.31 40.87 59.47
CA ALA A 128 -19.50 42.24 58.98
C ALA A 128 -19.60 42.29 57.45
N LYS A 129 -18.81 41.48 56.73
CA LYS A 129 -18.94 41.34 55.26
C LYS A 129 -20.29 40.75 54.87
N MET A 130 -20.69 39.60 55.42
CA MET A 130 -21.99 38.97 55.10
C MET A 130 -23.15 39.94 55.32
N ARG A 131 -23.12 40.72 56.41
CA ARG A 131 -24.12 41.74 56.70
C ARG A 131 -24.14 42.86 55.64
N GLN A 132 -22.98 43.34 55.20
CA GLN A 132 -22.87 44.34 54.13
C GLN A 132 -23.34 43.79 52.77
N ASP A 133 -22.97 42.55 52.44
CA ASP A 133 -23.38 41.85 51.22
C ASP A 133 -24.91 41.68 51.16
N ILE A 134 -25.54 41.31 52.30
CA ILE A 134 -27.00 41.22 52.45
C ILE A 134 -27.66 42.60 52.32
N PHE A 135 -27.15 43.61 53.04
CA PHE A 135 -27.69 44.97 53.02
C PHE A 135 -27.68 45.55 51.59
N SER A 136 -26.55 45.45 50.91
CA SER A 136 -26.38 45.97 49.55
C SER A 136 -27.29 45.27 48.53
N TRP A 137 -27.55 43.97 48.69
CA TRP A 137 -28.45 43.24 47.78
C TRP A 137 -29.92 43.55 48.03
N LEU A 138 -30.34 43.66 49.29
CA LEU A 138 -31.71 44.05 49.63
C LEU A 138 -32.02 45.44 49.04
N GLN A 139 -31.09 46.39 49.16
CA GLN A 139 -31.22 47.71 48.52
C GLN A 139 -31.30 47.65 46.98
N SER A 140 -30.58 46.75 46.31
CA SER A 140 -30.68 46.58 44.85
C SER A 140 -31.89 45.74 44.40
N THR A 141 -32.75 45.31 45.33
CA THR A 141 -34.02 44.62 45.05
C THR A 141 -35.23 45.40 45.60
N ASP A 142 -35.06 46.72 45.74
CA ASP A 142 -36.04 47.69 46.26
C ASP A 142 -36.64 47.33 47.65
N TYR A 143 -35.92 46.52 48.44
CA TYR A 143 -36.35 46.11 49.78
C TYR A 143 -35.85 47.10 50.84
N GLU A 144 -36.77 47.88 51.43
CA GLU A 144 -36.46 48.83 52.50
C GLU A 144 -35.98 48.12 53.78
N VAL A 145 -34.68 48.24 54.08
CA VAL A 145 -34.07 47.74 55.32
C VAL A 145 -33.04 48.74 55.84
N SER A 146 -32.89 48.84 57.16
CA SER A 146 -31.81 49.62 57.78
C SER A 146 -30.63 48.72 58.18
N MET A 147 -29.41 49.25 58.11
CA MET A 147 -28.20 48.54 58.58
C MET A 147 -28.21 48.31 60.10
N GLN A 148 -29.10 48.97 60.86
CA GLN A 148 -29.33 48.68 62.29
C GLN A 148 -30.26 47.47 62.46
N THR A 149 -31.27 47.30 61.61
CA THR A 149 -32.15 46.11 61.58
C THR A 149 -31.35 44.82 61.42
N LEU A 150 -30.27 44.84 60.64
CA LEU A 150 -29.36 43.70 60.47
C LEU A 150 -28.29 43.56 61.59
N GLN A 151 -28.25 44.47 62.56
CA GLN A 151 -27.42 44.36 63.77
C GLN A 151 -28.22 43.82 64.96
N SER A 152 -29.50 44.21 65.08
CA SER A 152 -30.42 43.76 66.14
C SER A 152 -31.74 43.26 65.54
N ILE A 153 -31.69 42.14 64.83
CA ILE A 153 -32.81 41.64 64.03
C ILE A 153 -33.93 41.00 64.87
N THR A 154 -35.18 41.36 64.61
CA THR A 154 -36.35 40.72 65.24
C THR A 154 -36.84 39.51 64.45
N GLY A 155 -37.67 38.66 65.07
CA GLY A 155 -38.32 37.53 64.37
C GLY A 155 -39.19 37.96 63.19
N LYS A 156 -39.83 39.14 63.28
CA LYS A 156 -40.64 39.71 62.19
C LYS A 156 -39.77 40.12 61.01
N ASP A 157 -38.69 40.85 61.27
CA ASP A 157 -37.79 41.34 60.23
C ASP A 157 -37.05 40.18 59.56
N PHE A 158 -36.65 39.16 60.34
CA PHE A 158 -36.05 37.95 59.81
C PHE A 158 -37.02 37.16 58.90
N ARG A 159 -38.29 36.98 59.28
CA ARG A 159 -39.30 36.36 58.38
C ARG A 159 -39.49 37.17 57.10
N ALA A 160 -39.60 38.50 57.20
CA ALA A 160 -39.81 39.35 56.03
C ALA A 160 -38.63 39.30 55.04
N ILE A 161 -37.40 39.43 55.54
CA ILE A 161 -36.16 39.33 54.74
C ILE A 161 -35.99 37.93 54.16
N PHE A 162 -36.25 36.88 54.94
CA PHE A 162 -36.18 35.50 54.47
C PHE A 162 -37.18 35.23 53.34
N ASN A 163 -38.45 35.60 53.53
CA ASN A 163 -39.48 35.39 52.52
C ASN A 163 -39.16 36.15 51.23
N HIS A 164 -38.74 37.41 51.30
CA HIS A 164 -38.29 38.19 50.13
C HIS A 164 -37.16 37.49 49.36
N LEU A 165 -36.10 37.07 50.07
CA LEU A 165 -34.95 36.41 49.44
C LEU A 165 -35.29 35.03 48.85
N VAL A 166 -36.24 34.30 49.43
CA VAL A 166 -36.75 33.04 48.84
C VAL A 166 -37.55 33.34 47.57
N THR A 167 -38.46 34.31 47.58
CA THR A 167 -39.27 34.70 46.41
C THR A 167 -38.41 35.26 45.26
N MET A 168 -37.27 35.90 45.55
CA MET A 168 -36.29 36.30 44.54
C MET A 168 -35.59 35.12 43.83
N ILE A 169 -35.54 33.94 44.45
CA ILE A 169 -34.98 32.71 43.87
C ILE A 169 -36.10 31.90 43.18
N ASP A 170 -37.23 31.73 43.84
CA ASP A 170 -38.43 31.05 43.33
C ASP A 170 -39.66 31.96 43.50
N PRO A 171 -40.04 32.72 42.46
CA PRO A 171 -41.22 33.59 42.48
C PRO A 171 -42.55 32.87 42.69
N SER A 172 -42.57 31.54 42.53
CA SER A 172 -43.75 30.68 42.69
C SER A 172 -43.78 29.96 44.04
N TYR A 173 -42.86 30.27 44.96
CA TYR A 173 -42.73 29.52 46.21
C TYR A 173 -43.98 29.65 47.12
N PRO A 174 -44.65 28.54 47.48
CA PRO A 174 -45.96 28.58 48.13
C PRO A 174 -45.86 28.78 49.66
N PHE A 175 -45.56 30.01 50.08
CA PHE A 175 -45.73 30.43 51.48
C PHE A 175 -47.21 30.41 51.89
N ASP A 176 -47.54 29.87 53.07
CA ASP A 176 -48.89 29.92 53.64
C ASP A 176 -48.96 31.03 54.71
N PRO A 177 -49.74 32.11 54.48
CA PRO A 177 -49.94 33.17 55.46
C PRO A 177 -50.50 32.70 56.82
N ARG A 178 -51.08 31.50 56.90
CA ARG A 178 -51.63 30.89 58.11
C ARG A 178 -50.62 30.01 58.85
N SER A 179 -49.52 29.63 58.21
CA SER A 179 -48.49 28.78 58.79
C SER A 179 -47.55 29.56 59.72
N ARG A 180 -47.04 28.87 60.73
CA ARG A 180 -46.00 29.40 61.63
C ARG A 180 -44.67 29.37 60.90
N PHE A 181 -43.84 30.38 61.11
CA PHE A 181 -42.58 30.51 60.39
C PHE A 181 -41.61 29.36 60.68
N GLU A 182 -41.65 28.80 61.89
CA GLU A 182 -40.93 27.60 62.28
C GLU A 182 -41.31 26.38 61.43
N ASP A 183 -42.58 26.25 61.04
CA ASP A 183 -43.05 25.13 60.23
C ASP A 183 -42.71 25.30 58.73
N GLU A 184 -42.38 26.52 58.28
CA GLU A 184 -42.00 26.83 56.89
C GLU A 184 -40.48 26.91 56.64
N PHE A 185 -39.73 27.49 57.57
CA PHE A 185 -38.34 27.94 57.35
C PHE A 185 -37.38 26.80 56.99
N LEU A 186 -37.36 25.71 57.78
CA LEU A 186 -36.50 24.56 57.50
C LEU A 186 -36.93 23.77 56.25
N PRO A 187 -38.24 23.54 55.98
CA PRO A 187 -38.69 23.04 54.68
C PRO A 187 -38.25 23.90 53.49
N SER A 188 -38.37 25.23 53.57
CA SER A 188 -37.98 26.15 52.48
C SER A 188 -36.48 26.06 52.18
N LEU A 189 -35.63 26.06 53.21
CA LEU A 189 -34.19 25.83 53.04
C LEU A 189 -33.88 24.45 52.46
N LYS A 190 -34.66 23.40 52.79
CA LYS A 190 -34.47 22.06 52.21
C LYS A 190 -34.95 21.97 50.77
N ALA A 191 -36.04 22.66 50.40
CA ALA A 191 -36.54 22.75 49.03
C ALA A 191 -35.49 23.40 48.11
N LEU A 192 -34.94 24.55 48.54
CA LEU A 192 -33.82 25.24 47.88
C LEU A 192 -32.47 24.50 48.00
N ARG A 193 -32.42 23.29 48.60
CA ARG A 193 -31.21 22.45 48.75
C ARG A 193 -30.07 23.10 49.56
N TYR A 194 -30.36 23.97 50.51
CA TYR A 194 -29.36 24.61 51.37
C TYR A 194 -28.48 23.56 52.10
N PRO A 195 -27.16 23.50 51.83
CA PRO A 195 -26.30 22.39 52.29
C PRO A 195 -26.20 22.23 53.81
N PHE A 196 -26.35 23.32 54.56
CA PHE A 196 -26.13 23.34 56.02
C PHE A 196 -27.44 23.42 56.83
N SER A 197 -28.57 23.12 56.20
CA SER A 197 -29.90 23.08 56.85
C SER A 197 -29.97 22.15 58.07
N ALA A 198 -29.15 21.11 58.13
CA ALA A 198 -29.04 20.20 59.28
C ALA A 198 -28.28 20.80 60.50
N GLN A 199 -27.61 21.95 60.35
CA GLN A 199 -26.89 22.63 61.44
C GLN A 199 -27.73 23.71 62.15
N ILE A 200 -28.99 23.92 61.72
CA ILE A 200 -29.86 24.99 62.24
C ILE A 200 -30.99 24.38 63.08
N ASP A 201 -31.06 24.70 64.38
CA ASP A 201 -32.22 24.35 65.23
C ASP A 201 -33.35 25.37 64.98
N ASN A 202 -34.55 24.85 64.72
CA ASN A 202 -35.77 25.63 64.49
C ASN A 202 -36.11 26.57 65.68
N LYS A 203 -35.74 26.17 66.90
CA LYS A 203 -35.95 26.97 68.12
C LYS A 203 -35.24 28.33 68.09
N TRP A 204 -34.24 28.51 67.24
CA TRP A 204 -33.50 29.76 67.12
C TRP A 204 -34.34 30.90 66.53
N LEU A 205 -35.44 30.60 65.83
CA LEU A 205 -36.30 31.60 65.18
C LEU A 205 -37.12 32.44 66.17
N ALA A 206 -37.31 31.95 67.40
CA ALA A 206 -37.91 32.73 68.49
C ALA A 206 -37.01 33.88 68.98
N ALA A 207 -35.69 33.80 68.74
CA ALA A 207 -34.69 34.81 69.12
C ALA A 207 -33.53 34.85 68.10
N PRO A 208 -33.78 35.26 66.84
CA PRO A 208 -32.83 35.04 65.74
C PRO A 208 -31.53 35.83 65.93
N GLY A 209 -31.60 37.02 66.52
CA GLY A 209 -30.46 37.87 66.85
C GLY A 209 -29.59 37.43 68.04
N SER A 210 -29.81 36.25 68.64
CA SER A 210 -28.97 35.79 69.76
C SER A 210 -27.53 35.50 69.31
N MET A 211 -26.56 35.68 70.21
CA MET A 211 -25.13 35.48 69.93
C MET A 211 -24.76 34.08 69.39
N HIS A 212 -25.58 33.07 69.68
CA HIS A 212 -25.34 31.69 69.23
C HIS A 212 -26.09 31.31 67.96
N SER A 213 -27.29 31.87 67.72
CA SER A 213 -28.11 31.61 66.53
C SER A 213 -27.76 32.51 65.34
N TRP A 214 -27.54 33.81 65.59
CA TRP A 214 -27.40 34.81 64.54
C TRP A 214 -26.29 34.51 63.52
N PRO A 215 -25.10 33.99 63.91
CA PRO A 215 -24.07 33.61 62.95
C PRO A 215 -24.53 32.60 61.89
N PHE A 216 -25.38 31.64 62.26
CA PHE A 216 -25.90 30.62 61.34
C PHE A 216 -27.08 31.12 60.51
N LEU A 217 -27.99 31.88 61.14
CA LEU A 217 -29.17 32.44 60.46
C LEU A 217 -28.77 33.53 59.45
N MET A 218 -27.85 34.42 59.81
CA MET A 218 -27.26 35.40 58.88
C MET A 218 -26.51 34.71 57.74
N ALA A 219 -25.81 33.60 58.00
CA ALA A 219 -25.14 32.83 56.95
C ALA A 219 -26.12 32.08 56.02
N ALA A 220 -27.33 31.75 56.47
CA ALA A 220 -28.41 31.28 55.61
C ALA A 220 -28.97 32.40 54.72
N LEU A 221 -29.22 33.60 55.28
CA LEU A 221 -29.62 34.78 54.49
C LEU A 221 -28.56 35.19 53.47
N HIS A 222 -27.28 35.18 53.85
CA HIS A 222 -26.16 35.46 52.93
C HIS A 222 -26.10 34.47 51.79
N TRP A 223 -26.32 33.18 52.06
CA TRP A 223 -26.39 32.18 50.99
C TRP A 223 -27.58 32.42 50.05
N LEU A 224 -28.77 32.76 50.56
CA LEU A 224 -29.91 33.12 49.71
C LEU A 224 -29.63 34.35 48.84
N VAL A 225 -28.92 35.35 49.37
CA VAL A 225 -28.45 36.53 48.61
C VAL A 225 -27.54 36.13 47.44
N GLU A 226 -26.54 35.28 47.69
CA GLU A 226 -25.64 34.83 46.62
C GLU A 226 -26.34 33.91 45.59
N MET A 227 -27.35 33.13 46.00
CA MET A 227 -28.19 32.37 45.06
C MET A 227 -29.10 33.29 44.22
N GLY A 228 -29.65 34.36 44.81
CA GLY A 228 -30.43 35.37 44.10
C GLY A 228 -29.59 36.10 43.03
N LYS A 229 -28.34 36.46 43.36
CA LYS A 229 -27.38 37.03 42.40
C LYS A 229 -27.05 36.05 41.27
N ALA A 230 -26.66 34.82 41.60
CA ALA A 230 -26.30 33.80 40.61
C ALA A 230 -27.47 33.45 39.68
N ARG A 231 -28.72 33.48 40.19
CA ARG A 231 -29.94 33.33 39.37
C ARG A 231 -30.11 34.50 38.39
N LEU A 232 -29.92 35.75 38.85
CA LEU A 232 -30.05 36.92 37.98
C LEU A 232 -28.97 36.93 36.89
N GLU A 233 -27.70 36.74 37.28
CA GLU A 233 -26.56 36.64 36.36
C GLU A 233 -26.77 35.54 35.31
N TYR A 234 -27.27 34.36 35.71
CA TYR A 234 -27.64 33.29 34.77
C TYR A 234 -28.76 33.70 33.81
N LEU A 235 -29.84 34.34 34.28
CA LEU A 235 -30.95 34.78 33.42
C LEU A 235 -30.55 35.91 32.45
N GLU A 236 -29.56 36.72 32.80
CA GLU A 236 -29.02 37.80 31.96
C GLU A 236 -27.87 37.34 31.02
N SER A 237 -27.34 36.13 31.21
CA SER A 237 -26.12 35.65 30.53
C SER A 237 -26.27 35.22 29.06
N ASP A 238 -27.49 35.20 28.51
CA ASP A 238 -27.82 34.60 27.20
C ASP A 238 -27.41 33.11 27.05
N ASP A 239 -27.23 32.38 28.16
CA ASP A 239 -26.81 30.97 28.11
C ASP A 239 -27.78 30.11 27.26
N PRO A 240 -27.29 29.26 26.34
CA PRO A 240 -28.14 28.44 25.46
C PRO A 240 -29.18 27.57 26.18
N THR A 241 -28.96 27.20 27.44
CA THR A 241 -29.94 26.43 28.25
C THR A 241 -31.18 27.23 28.65
N LEU A 242 -31.15 28.56 28.57
CA LEU A 242 -32.32 29.44 28.65
C LEU A 242 -33.28 29.27 27.45
N GLN A 243 -32.81 28.68 26.34
CA GLN A 243 -33.60 28.35 25.13
C GLN A 243 -34.30 29.56 24.48
N ILE A 244 -33.73 30.76 24.58
CA ILE A 244 -34.28 32.01 24.05
C ILE A 244 -34.18 32.05 22.50
N VAL A 245 -35.29 31.82 21.80
CA VAL A 245 -35.31 31.69 20.33
C VAL A 245 -34.86 32.95 19.58
N SER A 246 -35.10 34.14 20.12
CA SER A 246 -34.66 35.41 19.52
C SER A 246 -33.15 35.63 19.57
N LYS A 247 -32.41 34.87 20.39
CA LYS A 247 -30.94 34.88 20.46
C LYS A 247 -30.27 33.82 19.57
N ILE A 248 -31.05 32.96 18.91
CA ILE A 248 -30.52 31.91 18.02
C ILE A 248 -30.06 32.53 16.68
N PRO A 249 -28.78 32.37 16.29
CA PRO A 249 -28.25 32.85 15.01
C PRO A 249 -28.97 32.24 13.79
N GLU A 250 -28.89 32.89 12.63
CA GLU A 250 -29.46 32.34 11.39
C GLU A 250 -28.66 31.14 10.86
N GLU A 251 -27.32 31.19 10.94
CA GLU A 251 -26.44 30.01 10.76
C GLU A 251 -26.10 29.39 12.14
N PHE A 252 -26.65 28.21 12.44
CA PHE A 252 -26.41 27.50 13.70
C PHE A 252 -26.24 25.99 13.48
N ASN A 253 -25.38 25.32 14.26
CA ASN A 253 -25.20 23.86 14.21
C ASN A 253 -25.17 23.17 15.59
N ASP A 254 -25.36 23.92 16.68
CA ASP A 254 -25.40 23.34 18.03
C ASP A 254 -26.73 22.62 18.29
N PRO A 255 -26.74 21.37 18.79
CA PRO A 255 -27.94 20.67 19.21
C PRO A 255 -28.84 21.44 20.20
N VAL A 256 -28.29 22.35 21.02
CA VAL A 256 -29.07 23.16 21.97
C VAL A 256 -29.93 24.20 21.26
N HIS A 257 -29.45 24.81 20.16
CA HIS A 257 -30.28 25.69 19.32
C HIS A 257 -31.39 24.92 18.60
N HIS A 258 -31.10 23.70 18.13
CA HIS A 258 -32.12 22.79 17.60
C HIS A 258 -33.16 22.41 18.67
N GLN A 259 -32.73 22.15 19.92
CA GLN A 259 -33.63 21.87 21.04
C GLN A 259 -34.50 23.08 21.39
N ALA A 260 -33.94 24.30 21.41
CA ALA A 260 -34.67 25.52 21.72
C ALA A 260 -35.80 25.80 20.71
N LEU A 261 -35.51 25.70 19.40
CA LEU A 261 -36.54 25.83 18.35
C LEU A 261 -37.61 24.74 18.44
N ALA A 262 -37.23 23.51 18.78
CA ALA A 262 -38.21 22.43 18.97
C ALA A 262 -39.08 22.65 20.22
N PHE A 263 -38.51 23.15 21.31
CA PHE A 263 -39.27 23.46 22.54
C PHE A 263 -40.27 24.60 22.34
N ASP A 264 -39.86 25.65 21.63
CA ASP A 264 -40.70 26.79 21.22
C ASP A 264 -41.88 26.33 20.33
N TYR A 265 -41.57 25.56 19.27
CA TYR A 265 -42.58 24.91 18.43
C TYR A 265 -43.56 24.04 19.25
N TYR A 266 -43.05 23.20 20.16
CA TYR A 266 -43.92 22.35 21.00
C TYR A 266 -44.74 23.16 22.00
N ALA A 267 -44.22 24.28 22.52
CA ALA A 267 -44.97 25.15 23.43
C ALA A 267 -46.16 25.81 22.71
N GLU A 268 -45.92 26.44 21.55
CA GLU A 268 -46.97 27.08 20.76
C GLU A 268 -47.97 26.06 20.17
N ALA A 269 -47.50 24.91 19.67
CA ALA A 269 -48.39 23.84 19.21
C ALA A 269 -49.23 23.25 20.36
N TYR A 270 -48.70 23.15 21.58
CA TYR A 270 -49.46 22.69 22.75
C TYR A 270 -50.45 23.74 23.26
N VAL A 271 -50.16 25.04 23.11
CA VAL A 271 -51.14 26.12 23.31
C VAL A 271 -52.25 26.04 22.27
N ALA A 272 -51.94 25.82 20.99
CA ALA A 272 -52.93 25.63 19.93
C ALA A 272 -53.80 24.38 20.19
N PHE A 273 -53.20 23.28 20.64
CA PHE A 273 -53.91 22.06 21.06
C PHE A 273 -54.90 22.30 22.21
N PHE A 274 -54.53 23.11 23.21
CA PHE A 274 -55.47 23.51 24.27
C PHE A 274 -56.65 24.37 23.76
N HIS A 275 -56.51 25.04 22.62
CA HIS A 275 -57.60 25.73 21.93
C HIS A 275 -58.40 24.81 20.97
N GLY A 276 -58.07 23.51 20.91
CA GLY A 276 -58.76 22.51 20.10
C GLY A 276 -58.23 22.35 18.67
N ALA A 277 -56.99 22.77 18.38
CA ALA A 277 -56.36 22.54 17.09
C ALA A 277 -55.63 21.17 17.05
N ASP A 278 -55.98 20.36 16.04
CA ASP A 278 -55.29 19.09 15.71
C ASP A 278 -54.24 19.24 14.58
N VAL A 279 -54.05 20.46 14.05
CA VAL A 279 -53.13 20.79 12.95
C VAL A 279 -52.44 22.12 13.25
N PHE A 280 -51.13 22.21 13.00
CA PHE A 280 -50.24 23.28 13.50
C PHE A 280 -49.54 24.04 12.37
N GLU A 281 -50.25 24.31 11.26
CA GLU A 281 -49.62 24.85 10.04
C GLU A 281 -48.84 26.17 10.25
N GLU A 282 -49.23 27.01 11.22
CA GLU A 282 -48.53 28.27 11.48
C GLU A 282 -47.21 28.03 12.20
N GLN A 283 -47.18 27.10 13.14
CA GLN A 283 -46.00 26.66 13.86
C GLN A 283 -45.05 25.89 12.92
N ASP A 284 -45.60 25.04 12.04
CA ASP A 284 -44.85 24.36 10.98
C ASP A 284 -44.16 25.37 10.05
N LYS A 285 -44.89 26.36 9.52
CA LYS A 285 -44.33 27.40 8.63
C LYS A 285 -43.24 28.23 9.30
N LEU A 286 -43.44 28.65 10.55
CA LEU A 286 -42.42 29.38 11.32
C LEU A 286 -41.15 28.55 11.52
N LEU A 287 -41.28 27.25 11.78
CA LEU A 287 -40.14 26.34 11.91
C LEU A 287 -39.45 26.13 10.55
N GLU A 288 -40.22 25.86 9.49
CA GLU A 288 -39.73 25.72 8.11
C GLU A 288 -38.97 26.96 7.65
N GLU A 289 -39.47 28.18 7.88
CA GLU A 289 -38.77 29.43 7.54
C GLU A 289 -37.41 29.55 8.25
N ARG A 290 -37.34 29.20 9.54
CA ARG A 290 -36.07 29.24 10.31
C ARG A 290 -35.06 28.20 9.80
N TYR A 291 -35.51 27.00 9.41
CA TYR A 291 -34.65 26.00 8.79
C TYR A 291 -34.29 26.32 7.33
N ALA A 292 -35.18 26.95 6.57
CA ALA A 292 -34.93 27.38 5.20
C ALA A 292 -33.80 28.42 5.16
N LYS A 293 -33.85 29.43 6.04
CA LYS A 293 -32.76 30.41 6.21
C LYS A 293 -31.43 29.76 6.59
N LYS A 294 -31.42 28.84 7.57
CA LYS A 294 -30.22 28.05 7.91
C LYS A 294 -29.64 27.31 6.70
N ASN A 295 -30.52 26.77 5.85
CA ASN A 295 -30.14 25.93 4.72
C ASN A 295 -29.81 26.72 3.44
N GLU A 296 -30.22 27.99 3.32
CA GLU A 296 -30.10 28.82 2.10
C GLU A 296 -28.67 28.80 1.53
N ARG A 297 -27.68 29.07 2.38
CA ARG A 297 -26.26 29.02 2.01
C ARG A 297 -25.80 27.62 1.61
N VAL A 298 -26.25 26.59 2.33
CA VAL A 298 -25.90 25.18 2.02
C VAL A 298 -26.47 24.76 0.67
N VAL A 299 -27.67 25.23 0.32
CA VAL A 299 -28.29 25.02 -0.99
C VAL A 299 -27.51 25.75 -2.08
N ALA A 300 -27.16 27.03 -1.88
CA ALA A 300 -26.38 27.81 -2.85
C ALA A 300 -24.97 27.22 -3.09
N ASP A 301 -24.26 26.82 -2.03
CA ASP A 301 -22.97 26.14 -2.13
C ASP A 301 -23.11 24.81 -2.90
N LEU A 302 -24.15 24.03 -2.61
CA LEU A 302 -24.43 22.74 -3.26
C LEU A 302 -24.81 22.91 -4.75
N GLU A 303 -25.55 23.95 -5.12
CA GLU A 303 -25.83 24.29 -6.51
C GLU A 303 -24.58 24.72 -7.27
N SER A 304 -23.70 25.53 -6.65
CA SER A 304 -22.42 25.91 -7.24
C SER A 304 -21.52 24.68 -7.50
N GLN A 305 -21.49 23.73 -6.55
CA GLN A 305 -20.75 22.48 -6.67
C GLN A 305 -21.34 21.56 -7.75
N ARG A 306 -22.68 21.49 -7.87
CA ARG A 306 -23.34 20.76 -8.97
C ARG A 306 -22.98 21.35 -10.33
N ALA A 307 -22.99 22.68 -10.46
CA ALA A 307 -22.62 23.36 -11.71
C ALA A 307 -21.16 23.10 -12.09
N LEU A 308 -20.23 23.22 -11.14
CA LEU A 308 -18.80 22.93 -11.34
C LEU A 308 -18.58 21.45 -11.72
N LEU A 309 -19.24 20.52 -11.02
CA LEU A 309 -19.16 19.08 -11.28
C LEU A 309 -19.65 18.74 -12.70
N GLU A 310 -20.73 19.37 -13.16
CA GLU A 310 -21.21 19.17 -14.53
C GLU A 310 -20.28 19.78 -15.58
N GLN A 311 -19.70 20.96 -15.33
CA GLN A 311 -18.65 21.53 -16.18
C GLN A 311 -17.47 20.56 -16.33
N LEU A 312 -16.93 20.07 -15.21
CA LEU A 312 -15.83 19.09 -15.18
C LEU A 312 -16.19 17.78 -15.90
N LYS A 313 -17.43 17.27 -15.77
CA LYS A 313 -17.89 16.12 -16.59
C LYS A 313 -17.87 16.44 -18.08
N THR A 314 -18.35 17.61 -18.51
CA THR A 314 -18.30 17.94 -19.94
C THR A 314 -16.88 18.09 -20.46
N GLU A 315 -15.95 18.60 -19.65
CA GLU A 315 -14.52 18.68 -19.98
C GLU A 315 -13.89 17.28 -20.04
N TYR A 316 -14.11 16.44 -19.04
CA TYR A 316 -13.66 15.05 -19.02
C TYR A 316 -14.16 14.26 -20.23
N ASN A 317 -15.46 14.40 -20.57
CA ASN A 317 -16.04 13.75 -21.74
C ASN A 317 -15.49 14.30 -23.07
N LYS A 318 -15.15 15.60 -23.16
CA LYS A 318 -14.44 16.18 -24.32
C LYS A 318 -13.02 15.62 -24.42
N LEU A 319 -12.28 15.53 -23.32
CA LEU A 319 -10.93 14.96 -23.28
C LEU A 319 -10.93 13.48 -23.67
N LEU A 320 -11.87 12.69 -23.14
CA LEU A 320 -12.02 11.26 -23.44
C LEU A 320 -12.47 10.98 -24.88
N SER A 321 -13.34 11.82 -25.45
CA SER A 321 -13.77 11.70 -26.85
C SER A 321 -12.76 12.28 -27.85
N SER A 322 -11.90 13.20 -27.42
CA SER A 322 -10.75 13.63 -28.20
C SER A 322 -9.68 12.54 -28.21
N SER A 323 -9.37 11.96 -29.38
CA SER A 323 -8.23 11.04 -29.48
C SER A 323 -6.97 11.70 -28.91
N ASP A 324 -6.19 10.98 -28.12
CA ASP A 324 -5.09 11.52 -27.31
C ASP A 324 -4.30 12.62 -28.05
N PRO A 325 -4.24 13.87 -27.51
CA PRO A 325 -3.45 14.95 -28.08
C PRO A 325 -2.00 14.55 -28.36
N LEU A 326 -1.40 13.69 -27.51
CA LEU A 326 -0.06 13.16 -27.71
C LEU A 326 0.01 12.26 -28.95
N GLU A 327 -0.98 11.38 -29.17
CA GLU A 327 -1.04 10.52 -30.35
C GLU A 327 -1.25 11.33 -31.65
N LYS A 328 -2.06 12.40 -31.60
CA LYS A 328 -2.19 13.37 -32.71
C LYS A 328 -0.84 14.03 -33.03
N LEU A 329 -0.19 14.61 -32.02
CA LEU A 329 1.11 15.27 -32.15
C LEU A 329 2.21 14.31 -32.61
N GLN A 330 2.21 13.05 -32.17
CA GLN A 330 3.14 12.01 -32.65
C GLN A 330 2.92 11.67 -34.13
N LYS A 331 1.66 11.53 -34.57
CA LYS A 331 1.33 11.29 -35.99
C LYS A 331 1.79 12.46 -36.86
N GLU A 332 1.47 13.69 -36.46
CA GLU A 332 1.87 14.93 -37.15
C GLU A 332 3.40 15.11 -37.20
N ASN A 333 4.09 14.96 -36.07
CA ASN A 333 5.55 14.96 -36.02
C ASN A 333 6.17 13.87 -36.91
N GLY A 334 5.53 12.71 -37.00
CA GLY A 334 5.89 11.62 -37.90
C GLY A 334 5.69 11.96 -39.39
N TYR A 335 4.66 12.73 -39.76
CA TYR A 335 4.50 13.22 -41.13
C TYR A 335 5.59 14.27 -41.45
N LEU A 336 5.75 15.29 -40.60
CA LEU A 336 6.75 16.34 -40.75
C LEU A 336 8.19 15.80 -40.86
N LYS A 337 8.54 14.76 -40.08
CA LYS A 337 9.84 14.07 -40.20
C LYS A 337 10.04 13.37 -41.55
N ARG A 338 9.00 12.68 -42.07
CA ARG A 338 9.06 12.03 -43.39
C ARG A 338 9.17 13.06 -44.51
N ASP A 339 8.42 14.15 -44.43
CA ASP A 339 8.42 15.18 -45.48
C ASP A 339 9.72 15.99 -45.46
N ARG A 340 10.28 16.31 -44.28
CA ARG A 340 11.67 16.82 -44.17
C ARG A 340 12.66 15.89 -44.87
N ALA A 341 12.57 14.58 -44.66
CA ALA A 341 13.49 13.62 -45.29
C ALA A 341 13.34 13.61 -46.82
N LYS A 342 12.10 13.65 -47.35
CA LYS A 342 11.85 13.81 -48.80
C LYS A 342 12.46 15.10 -49.35
N PHE A 343 12.23 16.24 -48.68
CA PHE A 343 12.77 17.53 -49.12
C PHE A 343 14.30 17.56 -49.08
N GLN A 344 14.93 16.89 -48.11
CA GLN A 344 16.38 16.80 -47.99
C GLN A 344 17.00 15.93 -49.11
N ASP A 345 16.38 14.79 -49.47
CA ASP A 345 16.75 13.97 -50.62
C ASP A 345 16.56 14.74 -51.95
N VAL A 346 15.42 15.42 -52.12
CA VAL A 346 15.15 16.26 -53.30
C VAL A 346 16.18 17.40 -53.43
N LEU A 347 16.55 18.08 -52.34
CA LEU A 347 17.62 19.07 -52.32
C LEU A 347 18.96 18.46 -52.75
N GLN A 348 19.36 17.34 -52.15
CA GLN A 348 20.64 16.68 -52.45
C GLN A 348 20.73 16.24 -53.92
N ARG A 349 19.63 15.76 -54.51
CA ARG A 349 19.53 15.45 -55.96
C ARG A 349 19.68 16.69 -56.84
N PHE A 350 19.05 17.81 -56.47
CA PHE A 350 19.16 19.05 -57.23
C PHE A 350 20.53 19.73 -57.07
N GLU A 351 21.17 19.64 -55.90
CA GLU A 351 22.54 20.11 -55.69
C GLU A 351 23.55 19.27 -56.49
N ALA A 352 23.42 17.95 -56.49
CA ALA A 352 24.24 17.07 -57.33
C ALA A 352 24.06 17.37 -58.82
N ARG A 353 22.82 17.57 -59.29
CA ARG A 353 22.53 17.94 -60.69
C ARG A 353 23.05 19.34 -61.03
N LYS A 354 22.94 20.31 -60.12
CA LYS A 354 23.50 21.66 -60.27
C LYS A 354 25.02 21.60 -60.39
N LYS A 355 25.70 20.81 -59.53
CA LYS A 355 27.15 20.62 -59.62
C LYS A 355 27.54 19.99 -60.96
N HIS A 356 26.91 18.88 -61.35
CA HIS A 356 27.18 18.24 -62.64
C HIS A 356 27.00 19.22 -63.82
N LEU A 357 25.95 20.05 -63.82
CA LEU A 357 25.76 21.06 -64.87
C LEU A 357 26.86 22.14 -64.87
N ILE A 358 27.34 22.57 -63.70
CA ILE A 358 28.47 23.50 -63.58
C ILE A 358 29.76 22.85 -64.13
N ASP A 359 30.03 21.60 -63.75
CA ASP A 359 31.21 20.85 -64.18
C ASP A 359 31.17 20.59 -65.71
N THR A 360 29.99 20.27 -66.27
CA THR A 360 29.79 20.14 -67.73
C THR A 360 30.01 21.47 -68.45
N ILE A 361 29.44 22.58 -67.98
CA ILE A 361 29.62 23.91 -68.58
C ILE A 361 31.09 24.38 -68.50
N ALA A 362 31.83 23.98 -67.46
CA ALA A 362 33.26 24.24 -67.35
C ALA A 362 34.06 23.47 -68.41
N ASN A 363 33.76 22.18 -68.59
CA ASN A 363 34.40 21.33 -69.60
C ASN A 363 34.09 21.80 -71.04
N GLU A 364 32.82 22.07 -71.36
CA GLU A 364 32.41 22.60 -72.67
C GLU A 364 33.09 23.93 -73.01
N LYS A 365 33.25 24.82 -72.03
CA LYS A 365 34.00 26.08 -72.22
C LYS A 365 35.49 25.86 -72.44
N ALA A 366 36.10 24.91 -71.73
CA ALA A 366 37.51 24.57 -71.92
C ALA A 366 37.75 23.97 -73.32
N GLU A 367 36.90 23.05 -73.76
CA GLU A 367 36.97 22.45 -75.09
C GLU A 367 36.72 23.50 -76.20
N LEU A 368 35.69 24.34 -76.07
CA LEU A 368 35.42 25.42 -77.02
C LEU A 368 36.61 26.38 -77.15
N ASN A 369 37.28 26.70 -76.04
CA ASN A 369 38.49 27.53 -76.06
C ASN A 369 39.64 26.83 -76.81
N ILE A 370 39.89 25.54 -76.56
CA ILE A 370 40.88 24.74 -77.28
C ILE A 370 40.58 24.71 -78.80
N GLN A 371 39.34 24.42 -79.18
CA GLN A 371 38.93 24.40 -80.59
C GLN A 371 39.04 25.77 -81.26
N THR A 372 38.81 26.85 -80.51
CA THR A 372 39.02 28.22 -81.01
C THR A 372 40.51 28.47 -81.29
N THR A 373 41.40 28.15 -80.34
CA THR A 373 42.85 28.30 -80.56
C THR A 373 43.39 27.42 -81.69
N ASN A 374 42.85 26.19 -81.86
CA ASN A 374 43.22 25.30 -82.96
C ASN A 374 42.77 25.87 -84.31
N MET A 375 41.56 26.45 -84.39
CA MET A 375 41.06 27.11 -85.60
C MET A 375 41.90 28.35 -85.96
N GLU A 376 42.36 29.12 -84.98
CA GLU A 376 43.24 30.28 -85.20
C GLU A 376 44.62 29.85 -85.73
N GLN A 377 45.22 28.80 -85.15
CA GLN A 377 46.47 28.21 -85.64
C GLN A 377 46.33 27.69 -87.08
N LEU A 378 45.30 26.89 -87.36
CA LEU A 378 45.06 26.33 -88.70
C LEU A 378 44.81 27.41 -89.77
N LYS A 379 44.19 28.54 -89.41
CA LYS A 379 44.05 29.69 -90.33
C LYS A 379 45.40 30.34 -90.64
N ALA A 380 46.23 30.55 -89.62
CA ALA A 380 47.57 31.11 -89.82
C ALA A 380 48.48 30.17 -90.64
N GLU A 381 48.37 28.85 -90.46
CA GLU A 381 49.06 27.86 -91.29
C GLU A 381 48.52 27.83 -92.73
N GLN A 382 47.19 27.91 -92.92
CA GLN A 382 46.58 27.99 -94.24
C GLN A 382 47.02 29.24 -95.01
N GLU A 383 47.09 30.39 -94.35
CA GLU A 383 47.56 31.65 -94.94
C GLU A 383 49.02 31.55 -95.37
N LYS A 384 49.90 31.10 -94.47
CA LYS A 384 51.32 30.85 -94.72
C LYS A 384 51.57 29.84 -95.85
N LEU A 385 50.83 28.72 -95.89
CA LEU A 385 50.92 27.74 -96.98
C LEU A 385 50.40 28.33 -98.29
N GLY A 386 49.35 29.15 -98.24
CA GLY A 386 48.83 29.90 -99.39
C GLY A 386 49.84 30.90 -99.97
N GLU A 387 50.70 31.51 -99.14
CA GLU A 387 51.84 32.31 -99.61
C GLU A 387 52.93 31.45 -100.25
N ILE A 388 53.33 30.36 -99.61
CA ILE A 388 54.36 29.43 -100.12
C ILE A 388 53.94 28.87 -101.50
N VAL A 389 52.68 28.47 -101.66
CA VAL A 389 52.15 27.97 -102.94
C VAL A 389 52.11 29.07 -104.02
N LYS A 390 51.80 30.33 -103.68
CA LYS A 390 51.89 31.46 -104.64
C LYS A 390 53.30 31.73 -105.15
N VAL A 391 54.33 31.37 -104.38
CA VAL A 391 55.74 31.50 -104.79
C VAL A 391 56.18 30.32 -105.68
N GLN A 392 55.54 29.16 -105.56
CA GLN A 392 55.85 27.96 -106.33
C GLN A 392 55.09 27.92 -107.68
N ASN A 393 55.74 28.37 -108.75
CA ASN A 393 55.26 28.21 -110.13
C ASN A 393 55.45 26.76 -110.62
N LEU A 394 54.73 25.81 -110.00
CA LEU A 394 54.68 24.40 -110.43
C LEU A 394 53.71 24.22 -111.60
N THR A 395 54.10 23.45 -112.62
CA THR A 395 53.19 23.17 -113.74
C THR A 395 52.17 22.07 -113.40
N PRO A 396 50.97 22.07 -114.01
CA PRO A 396 49.97 21.03 -113.75
C PRO A 396 50.46 19.61 -114.05
N GLU A 397 51.35 19.44 -115.03
CA GLU A 397 51.91 18.14 -115.40
C GLU A 397 52.92 17.62 -114.36
N GLU A 398 53.73 18.50 -113.76
CA GLU A 398 54.60 18.16 -112.63
C GLU A 398 53.78 17.79 -111.39
N VAL A 399 52.68 18.52 -111.11
CA VAL A 399 51.77 18.19 -110.01
C VAL A 399 51.09 16.83 -110.23
N ILE A 400 50.66 16.52 -111.46
CA ILE A 400 50.09 15.20 -111.79
C ILE A 400 51.14 14.09 -111.61
N ARG A 401 52.37 14.30 -112.11
CA ARG A 401 53.45 13.30 -112.00
C ARG A 401 53.90 13.08 -110.56
N MET A 402 54.06 14.15 -109.79
CA MET A 402 54.37 14.08 -108.37
C MET A 402 53.23 13.41 -107.59
N ASN A 403 51.96 13.63 -107.98
CA ASN A 403 50.82 12.91 -107.41
C ASN A 403 50.82 11.41 -107.76
N THR A 404 51.17 11.01 -108.99
CA THR A 404 51.26 9.56 -109.33
C THR A 404 52.42 8.86 -108.63
N ASP A 405 53.56 9.55 -108.48
CA ASP A 405 54.71 9.02 -107.76
C ASP A 405 54.40 8.97 -106.25
N HIS A 406 53.72 9.98 -105.70
CA HIS A 406 53.23 9.98 -104.32
C HIS A 406 52.14 8.91 -104.08
N GLU A 407 51.24 8.66 -105.03
CA GLU A 407 50.18 7.66 -104.87
C GLU A 407 50.74 6.23 -104.95
N THR A 408 51.71 5.97 -105.84
CA THR A 408 52.40 4.67 -105.89
C THR A 408 53.32 4.47 -104.68
N LEU A 409 54.02 5.50 -104.20
CA LEU A 409 54.75 5.44 -102.94
C LEU A 409 53.81 5.23 -101.74
N SER A 410 52.68 5.94 -101.64
CA SER A 410 51.72 5.75 -100.55
C SER A 410 51.17 4.33 -100.54
N ARG A 411 50.72 3.79 -101.69
CA ARG A 411 50.24 2.39 -101.76
C ARG A 411 51.30 1.39 -101.30
N ASN A 412 52.55 1.54 -101.73
CA ASN A 412 53.66 0.69 -101.26
C ASN A 412 53.94 0.86 -99.76
N LEU A 413 53.86 2.09 -99.24
CA LEU A 413 54.07 2.40 -97.82
C LEU A 413 52.91 1.86 -96.97
N ASP A 414 51.69 1.91 -97.47
CA ASP A 414 50.48 1.41 -96.79
C ASP A 414 50.41 -0.13 -96.82
N ASP A 415 50.85 -0.79 -97.90
CA ASP A 415 51.08 -2.25 -97.94
C ASP A 415 52.17 -2.68 -96.94
N LEU A 416 53.26 -1.91 -96.81
CA LEU A 416 54.31 -2.15 -95.83
C LEU A 416 53.82 -1.90 -94.40
N LYS A 417 53.06 -0.82 -94.15
CA LYS A 417 52.36 -0.60 -92.87
C LYS A 417 51.43 -1.76 -92.55
N HIS A 418 50.70 -2.30 -93.52
CA HIS A 418 49.78 -3.42 -93.29
C HIS A 418 50.53 -4.68 -92.89
N LYS A 419 51.62 -5.03 -93.58
CA LYS A 419 52.50 -6.16 -93.20
C LYS A 419 53.16 -5.94 -91.85
N ILE A 420 53.57 -4.71 -91.51
CA ILE A 420 54.11 -4.36 -90.19
C ILE A 420 53.02 -4.47 -89.11
N ALA A 421 51.79 -4.04 -89.39
CA ALA A 421 50.66 -4.15 -88.47
C ALA A 421 50.21 -5.61 -88.26
N GLU A 422 50.19 -6.44 -89.30
CA GLU A 422 49.92 -7.87 -89.19
C GLU A 422 51.01 -8.60 -88.40
N THR A 423 52.28 -8.37 -88.73
CA THR A 423 53.40 -8.99 -87.99
C THR A 423 53.43 -8.51 -86.54
N HIS A 424 53.29 -7.21 -86.27
CA HIS A 424 53.16 -6.68 -84.90
C HIS A 424 51.92 -7.23 -84.18
N LYS A 425 50.80 -7.46 -84.87
CA LYS A 425 49.62 -8.11 -84.29
C LYS A 425 49.90 -9.58 -83.93
N THR A 426 50.65 -10.31 -84.76
CA THR A 426 51.08 -11.68 -84.41
C THR A 426 52.05 -11.68 -83.24
N VAL A 427 53.03 -10.77 -83.20
CA VAL A 427 53.97 -10.61 -82.07
C VAL A 427 53.21 -10.28 -80.78
N MET A 428 52.38 -9.23 -80.77
CA MET A 428 51.53 -8.88 -79.62
C MET A 428 50.63 -10.04 -79.19
N SER A 429 50.09 -10.84 -80.12
CA SER A 429 49.28 -12.02 -79.76
C SER A 429 50.09 -13.15 -79.12
N LEU A 430 51.37 -13.29 -79.50
CA LEU A 430 52.30 -14.26 -78.92
C LEU A 430 52.86 -13.77 -77.58
N GLU A 431 53.16 -12.47 -77.45
CA GLU A 431 53.52 -11.83 -76.19
C GLU A 431 52.40 -11.97 -75.17
N VAL A 432 51.15 -11.65 -75.53
CA VAL A 432 49.97 -11.88 -74.68
C VAL A 432 49.76 -13.37 -74.36
N ALA A 433 50.04 -14.29 -75.28
CA ALA A 433 49.99 -15.72 -75.01
C ALA A 433 51.13 -16.23 -74.09
N VAL A 434 52.28 -15.54 -74.08
CA VAL A 434 53.41 -15.83 -73.19
C VAL A 434 53.17 -15.21 -71.81
N THR A 435 52.76 -13.94 -71.70
CA THR A 435 52.48 -13.28 -70.42
C THR A 435 51.31 -13.94 -69.69
N ASN A 436 50.23 -14.30 -70.38
CA ASN A 436 49.11 -15.04 -69.76
C ASN A 436 49.55 -16.43 -69.25
N ARG A 437 50.49 -17.11 -69.94
CA ARG A 437 51.03 -18.40 -69.48
C ARG A 437 52.06 -18.26 -68.36
N ALA A 438 52.83 -17.17 -68.36
CA ALA A 438 53.74 -16.82 -67.28
C ALA A 438 52.95 -16.50 -66.00
N ALA A 439 51.97 -15.61 -66.07
CA ALA A 439 51.10 -15.27 -64.94
C ALA A 439 50.34 -16.49 -64.39
N ALA A 440 49.84 -17.39 -65.25
CA ALA A 440 49.22 -18.64 -64.80
C ALA A 440 50.21 -19.64 -64.17
N ALA A 441 51.52 -19.55 -64.49
CA ALA A 441 52.57 -20.33 -63.84
C ALA A 441 53.02 -19.68 -62.51
N GLU A 442 53.06 -18.35 -62.43
CA GLU A 442 53.28 -17.60 -61.19
C GLU A 442 52.14 -17.82 -60.21
N GLU A 443 50.87 -17.72 -60.62
CA GLU A 443 49.70 -18.01 -59.79
C GLU A 443 49.74 -19.45 -59.25
N ALA A 444 50.12 -20.44 -60.07
CA ALA A 444 50.29 -21.81 -59.62
C ALA A 444 51.46 -21.98 -58.62
N LEU A 445 52.54 -21.21 -58.77
CA LEU A 445 53.70 -21.18 -57.87
C LEU A 445 53.36 -20.51 -56.53
N ASP A 446 52.59 -19.42 -56.57
CA ASP A 446 52.11 -18.70 -55.40
C ASP A 446 51.09 -19.53 -54.62
N LEU A 447 50.14 -20.19 -55.30
CA LEU A 447 49.21 -21.11 -54.66
C LEU A 447 49.96 -22.28 -53.98
N TYR A 448 50.99 -22.83 -54.63
CA TYR A 448 51.85 -23.85 -54.04
C TYR A 448 52.63 -23.34 -52.82
N THR A 449 53.24 -22.15 -52.92
CA THR A 449 54.07 -21.56 -51.86
C THR A 449 53.23 -21.12 -50.65
N ASN A 450 52.04 -20.55 -50.88
CA ASN A 450 51.08 -20.23 -49.82
C ASN A 450 50.54 -21.51 -49.15
N LEU A 451 50.36 -22.61 -49.90
CA LEU A 451 49.94 -23.89 -49.34
C LEU A 451 51.05 -24.55 -48.51
N LEU A 452 52.32 -24.50 -48.93
CA LEU A 452 53.46 -24.90 -48.09
C LEU A 452 53.51 -24.07 -46.79
N SER A 453 53.40 -22.75 -46.89
CA SER A 453 53.40 -21.84 -45.74
C SER A 453 52.25 -22.14 -44.77
N THR A 454 51.03 -22.29 -45.28
CA THR A 454 49.83 -22.58 -44.47
C THR A 454 49.91 -23.92 -43.74
N LEU A 455 50.60 -24.92 -44.33
CA LEU A 455 50.82 -26.24 -43.71
C LEU A 455 52.04 -26.30 -42.79
N GLY A 456 52.81 -25.20 -42.64
CA GLY A 456 54.06 -25.20 -41.87
C GLY A 456 55.17 -26.02 -42.53
N LEU A 457 55.13 -26.19 -43.85
CA LEU A 457 56.09 -26.95 -44.66
C LEU A 457 57.05 -26.04 -45.44
N PHE A 458 57.28 -24.83 -44.93
CA PHE A 458 58.29 -23.90 -45.43
C PHE A 458 59.64 -24.18 -44.73
N PRO A 459 60.80 -24.11 -45.41
CA PRO A 459 62.07 -24.49 -44.81
C PRO A 459 62.47 -23.65 -43.57
N PRO A 460 63.11 -24.25 -42.54
CA PRO A 460 63.42 -25.67 -42.40
C PRO A 460 62.18 -26.52 -42.04
N LEU A 461 62.07 -27.70 -42.63
CA LEU A 461 61.00 -28.64 -42.33
C LEU A 461 61.11 -29.20 -40.89
N PRO A 462 59.99 -29.58 -40.26
CA PRO A 462 60.04 -30.25 -38.97
C PRO A 462 60.75 -31.62 -39.07
N PRO A 463 61.34 -32.12 -37.96
CA PRO A 463 61.94 -33.45 -37.92
C PRO A 463 60.93 -34.52 -38.36
N PRO A 464 61.30 -35.52 -39.19
CA PRO A 464 62.66 -35.92 -39.54
C PRO A 464 63.11 -35.52 -40.97
N LEU A 465 62.60 -34.40 -41.53
CA LEU A 465 62.77 -34.06 -42.96
C LEU A 465 63.67 -32.82 -43.22
N GLU A 466 64.59 -32.54 -42.30
CA GLU A 466 65.32 -31.26 -42.19
C GLU A 466 66.16 -30.88 -43.43
N ASP A 467 66.73 -31.86 -44.15
CA ASP A 467 67.62 -31.66 -45.32
C ASP A 467 66.90 -31.37 -46.67
N ILE A 468 65.57 -31.27 -46.70
CA ILE A 468 64.80 -31.23 -47.97
C ILE A 468 64.17 -29.86 -48.23
N ASP A 469 64.69 -29.16 -49.24
CA ASP A 469 64.06 -27.95 -49.78
C ASP A 469 62.92 -28.30 -50.77
N LEU A 470 61.72 -27.83 -50.44
CA LEU A 470 60.50 -27.97 -51.24
C LEU A 470 60.16 -26.71 -52.07
N THR A 471 60.94 -25.63 -51.96
CA THR A 471 60.69 -24.39 -52.68
C THR A 471 60.93 -24.52 -54.18
N LEU A 472 60.23 -23.69 -54.94
CA LEU A 472 60.32 -23.56 -56.39
C LEU A 472 60.28 -22.07 -56.75
N GLN A 473 61.07 -21.65 -57.73
CA GLN A 473 61.12 -20.27 -58.22
C GLN A 473 61.03 -20.24 -59.74
N LEU A 474 60.16 -19.40 -60.30
CA LEU A 474 60.02 -19.23 -61.74
C LEU A 474 60.97 -18.14 -62.25
N ASN A 475 61.70 -18.41 -63.34
CA ASN A 475 62.56 -17.43 -64.01
C ASN A 475 62.17 -17.32 -65.49
N ILE A 476 61.21 -16.44 -65.78
CA ILE A 476 60.65 -16.21 -67.12
C ILE A 476 61.71 -15.69 -68.11
N ALA A 477 62.80 -15.08 -67.64
CA ALA A 477 63.88 -14.55 -68.47
C ALA A 477 64.91 -15.61 -68.92
N ALA A 478 64.78 -16.87 -68.52
CA ALA A 478 65.72 -17.92 -68.90
C ALA A 478 65.51 -18.39 -70.36
N ALA A 479 66.50 -18.16 -71.22
CA ALA A 479 66.44 -18.50 -72.65
C ALA A 479 66.38 -20.02 -72.96
N ASN A 480 66.61 -20.89 -71.97
CA ASN A 480 66.51 -22.34 -72.10
C ASN A 480 65.28 -22.84 -71.32
N PRO A 481 64.32 -23.55 -71.96
CA PRO A 481 63.12 -24.06 -71.28
C PRO A 481 63.37 -24.92 -70.04
N GLN A 482 64.53 -25.57 -69.93
CA GLN A 482 64.91 -26.36 -68.75
C GLN A 482 65.41 -25.53 -67.55
N GLN A 483 65.58 -24.22 -67.73
CA GLN A 483 66.03 -23.26 -66.70
C GLN A 483 64.93 -22.26 -66.30
N LEU A 484 63.71 -22.41 -66.84
CA LEU A 484 62.54 -21.57 -66.48
C LEU A 484 62.05 -21.80 -65.05
N LEU A 485 62.39 -22.93 -64.43
CA LEU A 485 62.02 -23.26 -63.05
C LEU A 485 63.26 -23.71 -62.27
N SER A 486 63.56 -22.99 -61.19
CA SER A 486 64.68 -23.24 -60.28
C SER A 486 64.17 -23.89 -59.00
N GLY A 487 64.70 -25.05 -58.64
CA GLY A 487 64.36 -25.77 -57.40
C GLY A 487 64.48 -27.29 -57.54
N SER A 488 63.97 -28.01 -56.53
CA SER A 488 63.99 -29.48 -56.46
C SER A 488 63.11 -30.15 -57.53
N ASP A 489 63.51 -31.33 -58.03
CA ASP A 489 62.73 -32.08 -59.03
C ASP A 489 61.35 -32.46 -58.47
N ILE A 490 60.30 -31.82 -59.02
CA ILE A 490 58.89 -31.99 -58.64
C ILE A 490 58.49 -33.48 -58.56
N ARG A 491 58.96 -34.31 -59.49
CA ARG A 491 58.56 -35.71 -59.63
C ARG A 491 59.36 -36.64 -58.73
N LYS A 492 60.63 -36.34 -58.46
CA LYS A 492 61.55 -37.21 -57.70
C LYS A 492 61.68 -36.86 -56.22
N VAL A 493 61.54 -35.59 -55.85
CA VAL A 493 61.81 -35.08 -54.49
C VAL A 493 60.53 -34.58 -53.84
N ILE A 494 59.90 -33.56 -54.43
CA ILE A 494 58.78 -32.84 -53.81
C ILE A 494 57.56 -33.75 -53.62
N LYS A 495 57.11 -34.43 -54.69
CA LYS A 495 55.89 -35.26 -54.62
C LYS A 495 55.99 -36.44 -53.65
N PRO A 496 57.08 -37.24 -53.60
CA PRO A 496 57.22 -38.29 -52.60
C PRO A 496 57.21 -37.77 -51.16
N VAL A 497 57.91 -36.67 -50.87
CA VAL A 497 58.01 -36.10 -49.51
C VAL A 497 56.67 -35.58 -49.01
N LEU A 498 55.95 -34.81 -49.83
CA LEU A 498 54.58 -34.36 -49.50
C LEU A 498 53.61 -35.54 -49.32
N SER A 499 53.81 -36.65 -50.04
CA SER A 499 52.99 -37.87 -49.87
C SER A 499 53.26 -38.55 -48.53
N GLY A 500 54.52 -38.58 -48.08
CA GLY A 500 54.90 -39.10 -46.76
C GLY A 500 54.32 -38.27 -45.61
N VAL A 501 54.47 -36.94 -45.67
CA VAL A 501 53.88 -36.01 -44.68
C VAL A 501 52.37 -36.15 -44.60
N ALA A 502 51.69 -36.30 -45.75
CA ALA A 502 50.25 -36.50 -45.79
C ALA A 502 49.81 -37.82 -45.13
N GLU A 503 50.62 -38.87 -45.17
CA GLU A 503 50.31 -40.14 -44.50
C GLU A 503 50.54 -40.07 -42.99
N THR A 504 51.64 -39.44 -42.53
CA THR A 504 51.90 -39.21 -41.09
C THR A 504 50.78 -38.42 -40.43
N ARG A 505 50.24 -37.38 -41.10
CA ARG A 505 49.09 -36.62 -40.59
C ARG A 505 47.76 -37.40 -40.65
N ARG A 506 47.64 -38.46 -41.46
CA ARG A 506 46.49 -39.38 -41.43
C ARG A 506 46.55 -40.31 -40.23
N THR A 507 47.72 -40.86 -39.91
CA THR A 507 47.89 -41.74 -38.73
C THR A 507 47.65 -40.96 -37.44
N GLU A 508 48.27 -39.79 -37.27
CA GLU A 508 48.02 -38.92 -36.10
C GLU A 508 46.53 -38.60 -35.91
N ARG A 509 45.81 -38.31 -37.00
CA ARG A 509 44.36 -38.07 -36.93
C ARG A 509 43.57 -39.30 -36.52
N ALA A 510 43.96 -40.50 -36.98
CA ALA A 510 43.30 -41.75 -36.59
C ALA A 510 43.53 -42.07 -35.09
N ASP A 511 44.72 -41.78 -34.57
CA ASP A 511 45.03 -41.93 -33.14
C ASP A 511 44.20 -40.95 -32.29
N VAL A 512 44.11 -39.67 -32.68
CA VAL A 512 43.29 -38.66 -31.98
C VAL A 512 41.79 -38.99 -32.01
N GLU A 513 41.27 -39.48 -33.14
CA GLU A 513 39.87 -39.94 -33.24
C GLU A 513 39.63 -41.18 -32.35
N SER A 514 40.64 -42.04 -32.19
CA SER A 514 40.56 -43.22 -31.32
C SER A 514 40.55 -42.85 -29.83
N GLU A 515 41.34 -41.84 -29.41
CA GLU A 515 41.25 -41.30 -28.05
C GLU A 515 39.92 -40.57 -27.81
N ARG A 516 39.39 -39.83 -28.81
CA ARG A 516 38.06 -39.20 -28.71
C ARG A 516 36.98 -40.23 -28.41
N ILE A 517 36.99 -41.38 -29.11
CA ILE A 517 36.02 -42.47 -28.91
C ILE A 517 36.11 -43.05 -27.49
N LYS A 518 37.30 -43.10 -26.86
CA LYS A 518 37.41 -43.51 -25.44
C LYS A 518 36.74 -42.52 -24.50
N VAL A 519 37.02 -41.22 -24.68
CA VAL A 519 36.44 -40.16 -23.83
C VAL A 519 34.92 -40.09 -23.98
N ASP A 520 34.39 -40.30 -25.20
CA ASP A 520 32.94 -40.39 -25.42
C ASP A 520 32.34 -41.60 -24.66
N ASN A 521 32.99 -42.77 -24.68
CA ASN A 521 32.53 -43.94 -23.90
C ASN A 521 32.61 -43.72 -22.37
N GLU A 522 33.64 -43.05 -21.88
CA GLU A 522 33.78 -42.69 -20.45
C GLU A 522 32.68 -41.69 -20.01
N LEU A 523 32.29 -40.77 -20.91
CA LEU A 523 31.19 -39.83 -20.69
C LEU A 523 29.83 -40.54 -20.63
N ASP A 524 29.58 -41.51 -21.53
CA ASP A 524 28.35 -42.31 -21.53
C ASP A 524 28.24 -43.16 -20.23
N GLN A 525 29.34 -43.77 -19.77
CA GLN A 525 29.34 -44.50 -18.50
C GLN A 525 29.03 -43.57 -17.31
N LEU A 526 29.68 -42.41 -17.21
CA LEU A 526 29.41 -41.44 -16.15
C LEU A 526 27.97 -40.90 -16.20
N THR A 527 27.37 -40.82 -17.39
CA THR A 527 25.97 -40.42 -17.56
C THR A 527 25.03 -41.49 -17.00
N MET A 528 25.26 -42.77 -17.30
CA MET A 528 24.51 -43.87 -16.68
C MET A 528 24.69 -43.93 -15.15
N GLU A 529 25.89 -43.64 -14.63
CA GLU A 529 26.12 -43.56 -13.19
C GLU A 529 25.33 -42.42 -12.54
N CYS A 530 25.20 -41.25 -13.20
CA CYS A 530 24.31 -40.19 -12.75
C CYS A 530 22.82 -40.59 -12.79
N GLU A 531 22.35 -41.21 -13.87
CA GLU A 531 20.94 -41.63 -14.02
C GLU A 531 20.54 -42.63 -12.92
N ASN A 532 21.40 -43.60 -12.60
CA ASN A 532 21.17 -44.54 -11.47
C ASN A 532 21.08 -43.81 -10.11
N VAL A 533 21.91 -42.80 -9.87
CA VAL A 533 21.88 -42.01 -8.63
C VAL A 533 20.61 -41.15 -8.54
N ASP A 534 20.13 -40.59 -9.65
CA ASP A 534 18.84 -39.87 -9.68
C ASP A 534 17.65 -40.82 -9.41
N GLU A 535 17.70 -42.08 -9.88
CA GLU A 535 16.70 -43.09 -9.51
C GLU A 535 16.77 -43.47 -8.01
N GLU A 536 17.97 -43.66 -7.44
CA GLU A 536 18.15 -43.90 -5.99
C GLU A 536 17.63 -42.73 -5.14
N ILE A 537 17.92 -41.48 -5.53
CA ILE A 537 17.36 -40.27 -4.90
C ILE A 537 15.84 -40.30 -4.99
N GLY A 538 15.28 -40.58 -6.16
CA GLY A 538 13.84 -40.69 -6.38
C GLY A 538 13.16 -41.84 -5.61
N GLU A 539 13.89 -42.88 -5.19
CA GLU A 539 13.41 -43.85 -4.21
C GLU A 539 13.48 -43.33 -2.77
N VAL A 540 14.57 -42.66 -2.39
CA VAL A 540 14.76 -42.11 -1.04
C VAL A 540 13.72 -41.02 -0.75
N GLU A 541 13.43 -40.14 -1.70
CA GLU A 541 12.37 -39.13 -1.57
C GLU A 541 10.99 -39.75 -1.31
N LYS A 542 10.64 -40.83 -2.03
CA LYS A 542 9.39 -41.58 -1.79
C LYS A 542 9.35 -42.21 -0.40
N LYS A 543 10.47 -42.76 0.07
CA LYS A 543 10.62 -43.33 1.43
C LYS A 543 10.49 -42.25 2.50
N VAL A 544 11.06 -41.05 2.29
CA VAL A 544 10.93 -39.89 3.18
C VAL A 544 9.49 -39.38 3.21
N ALA A 545 8.82 -39.26 2.05
CA ALA A 545 7.42 -38.83 1.97
C ALA A 545 6.48 -39.76 2.76
N GLY A 546 6.59 -41.07 2.55
CA GLY A 546 5.79 -42.06 3.28
C GLY A 546 6.10 -42.14 4.79
N LEU A 547 7.34 -41.88 5.20
CA LEU A 547 7.69 -41.74 6.62
C LEU A 547 7.13 -40.45 7.24
N ASN A 548 7.03 -39.35 6.48
CA ASN A 548 6.42 -38.12 6.96
C ASN A 548 4.89 -38.27 7.08
N GLU A 549 4.24 -38.92 6.12
CA GLU A 549 2.81 -39.27 6.18
C GLU A 549 2.50 -40.13 7.43
N GLN A 550 3.32 -41.15 7.70
CA GLN A 550 3.22 -41.95 8.94
C GLN A 550 3.49 -41.15 10.22
N ALA A 551 4.36 -40.13 10.18
CA ALA A 551 4.63 -39.26 11.32
C ALA A 551 3.46 -38.30 11.60
N ASP A 552 2.80 -37.79 10.56
CA ASP A 552 1.60 -36.96 10.68
C ASP A 552 0.38 -37.80 11.13
N ASP A 553 0.20 -39.03 10.62
CA ASP A 553 -0.81 -39.99 11.10
C ASP A 553 -0.63 -40.30 12.60
N LEU A 554 0.60 -40.61 13.04
CA LEU A 554 0.90 -40.89 14.45
C LEU A 554 0.71 -39.65 15.33
N ARG A 555 1.04 -38.47 14.83
CA ARG A 555 0.83 -37.18 15.49
C ARG A 555 -0.66 -36.91 15.69
N ASP A 556 -1.48 -37.08 14.67
CA ASP A 556 -2.92 -36.81 14.76
C ASP A 556 -3.65 -37.88 15.57
N ALA A 557 -3.20 -39.15 15.53
CA ALA A 557 -3.66 -40.20 16.44
C ALA A 557 -3.33 -39.86 17.91
N ALA A 558 -2.10 -39.44 18.21
CA ALA A 558 -1.69 -39.04 19.56
C ALA A 558 -2.40 -37.76 20.03
N GLN A 559 -2.66 -36.80 19.13
CA GLN A 559 -3.45 -35.61 19.42
C GLN A 559 -4.90 -35.98 19.74
N GLN A 560 -5.50 -36.90 18.98
CA GLN A 560 -6.85 -37.40 19.23
C GLN A 560 -6.93 -38.15 20.57
N GLU A 561 -6.00 -39.06 20.86
CA GLU A 561 -5.90 -39.74 22.16
C GLU A 561 -5.74 -38.74 23.31
N ALA A 562 -4.90 -37.71 23.14
CA ALA A 562 -4.76 -36.64 24.12
C ALA A 562 -6.06 -35.86 24.35
N THR A 563 -6.89 -35.62 23.32
CA THR A 563 -8.21 -34.98 23.54
C THR A 563 -9.19 -35.88 24.30
N VAL A 564 -9.20 -37.20 24.01
CA VAL A 564 -10.04 -38.18 24.72
C VAL A 564 -9.59 -38.30 26.17
N SER A 565 -8.29 -38.47 26.41
CA SER A 565 -7.70 -38.55 27.75
C SER A 565 -7.95 -37.28 28.59
N ASN A 566 -7.83 -36.09 28.00
CA ASN A 566 -8.21 -34.84 28.68
C ASN A 566 -9.71 -34.75 28.97
N ALA A 567 -10.57 -35.26 28.09
CA ALA A 567 -12.03 -35.29 28.31
C ALA A 567 -12.41 -36.27 29.45
N GLU A 568 -11.75 -37.43 29.53
CA GLU A 568 -11.91 -38.37 30.64
C GLU A 568 -11.34 -37.84 31.95
N ALA A 569 -10.16 -37.22 31.93
CA ALA A 569 -9.59 -36.53 33.09
C ALA A 569 -10.53 -35.45 33.63
N ALA A 570 -11.08 -34.59 32.76
CA ALA A 570 -12.08 -33.60 33.13
C ALA A 570 -13.42 -34.22 33.60
N ARG A 571 -13.74 -35.46 33.20
CA ARG A 571 -14.88 -36.23 33.74
C ARG A 571 -14.58 -36.69 35.17
N LEU A 572 -13.42 -37.29 35.39
CA LEU A 572 -12.94 -37.77 36.68
C LEU A 572 -12.73 -36.63 37.68
N GLU A 573 -12.27 -35.46 37.26
CA GLU A 573 -12.18 -34.27 38.11
C GLU A 573 -13.57 -33.80 38.58
N ARG A 574 -14.59 -33.81 37.71
CA ARG A 574 -15.98 -33.50 38.11
C ARG A 574 -16.55 -34.56 39.05
N GLU A 575 -16.30 -35.84 38.79
CA GLU A 575 -16.71 -36.95 39.67
C GLU A 575 -16.02 -36.86 41.04
N LEU A 576 -14.72 -36.55 41.09
CA LEU A 576 -13.95 -36.37 42.32
C LEU A 576 -14.40 -35.11 43.07
N ALA A 577 -14.65 -33.99 42.40
CA ALA A 577 -15.21 -32.79 43.01
C ALA A 577 -16.62 -33.04 43.58
N HIS A 578 -17.47 -33.79 42.87
CA HIS A 578 -18.79 -34.21 43.36
C HIS A 578 -18.68 -35.15 44.56
N ALA A 579 -17.84 -36.19 44.48
CA ALA A 579 -17.59 -37.13 45.57
C ALA A 579 -16.99 -36.43 46.81
N ARG A 580 -16.08 -35.47 46.62
CA ARG A 580 -15.53 -34.63 47.71
C ARG A 580 -16.60 -33.75 48.35
N THR A 581 -17.53 -33.21 47.56
CA THR A 581 -18.67 -32.43 48.06
C THR A 581 -19.66 -33.30 48.83
N ALA A 582 -19.97 -34.49 48.31
CA ALA A 582 -20.82 -35.49 48.98
C ALA A 582 -20.17 -36.05 50.26
N ALA A 583 -18.84 -36.25 50.27
CA ALA A 583 -18.09 -36.65 51.46
C ALA A 583 -18.03 -35.54 52.51
N LEU A 584 -17.94 -34.28 52.10
CA LEU A 584 -18.04 -33.13 53.02
C LEU A 584 -19.45 -33.01 53.63
N SER A 585 -20.52 -33.11 52.84
CA SER A 585 -21.89 -33.05 53.37
C SER A 585 -22.22 -34.26 54.26
N SER A 586 -21.79 -35.47 53.86
CA SER A 586 -21.91 -36.67 54.68
C SER A 586 -21.11 -36.57 55.98
N GLY A 587 -19.88 -36.04 55.92
CA GLY A 587 -19.05 -35.79 57.09
C GLY A 587 -19.63 -34.72 58.03
N MET A 588 -20.30 -33.70 57.49
CA MET A 588 -21.08 -32.74 58.28
C MET A 588 -22.31 -33.39 58.93
N GLY A 589 -23.03 -34.25 58.21
CA GLY A 589 -24.16 -35.02 58.74
C GLY A 589 -23.76 -36.02 59.83
N VAL A 590 -22.60 -36.68 59.68
CA VAL A 590 -22.03 -37.53 60.73
C VAL A 590 -21.57 -36.71 61.93
N LYS A 591 -20.99 -35.51 61.73
CA LYS A 591 -20.65 -34.60 62.83
C LYS A 591 -21.87 -34.07 63.58
N SER A 592 -22.94 -33.66 62.89
CA SER A 592 -24.16 -33.20 63.57
C SER A 592 -24.87 -34.35 64.30
N ARG A 593 -24.90 -35.56 63.72
CA ARG A 593 -25.42 -36.76 64.38
C ARG A 593 -24.58 -37.19 65.58
N LEU A 594 -23.25 -37.04 65.52
CA LEU A 594 -22.35 -37.25 66.67
C LEU A 594 -22.63 -36.24 67.79
N GLN A 595 -22.83 -34.96 67.44
CA GLN A 595 -23.18 -33.92 68.43
C GLN A 595 -24.55 -34.16 69.07
N ALA A 596 -25.56 -34.55 68.28
CA ALA A 596 -26.86 -34.96 68.80
C ALA A 596 -26.72 -36.13 69.77
N LEU A 597 -26.03 -37.20 69.37
CA LEU A 597 -25.81 -38.38 70.23
C LEU A 597 -24.99 -38.06 71.50
N GLN A 598 -24.11 -37.05 71.46
CA GLN A 598 -23.40 -36.53 72.64
C GLN A 598 -24.32 -35.73 73.57
N PHE A 599 -25.33 -35.03 73.06
CA PHE A 599 -26.38 -34.42 73.87
C PHE A 599 -27.29 -35.50 74.48
N ASP A 600 -27.78 -36.44 73.67
CA ASP A 600 -28.61 -37.56 74.12
C ASP A 600 -27.90 -38.37 75.22
N TYR A 601 -26.61 -38.67 75.05
CA TYR A 601 -25.81 -39.39 76.06
C TYR A 601 -25.64 -38.60 77.37
N ARG A 602 -25.50 -37.27 77.32
CA ARG A 602 -25.48 -36.42 78.52
C ARG A 602 -26.83 -36.40 79.22
N GLU A 603 -27.92 -36.30 78.47
CA GLU A 603 -29.28 -36.35 79.00
C GLU A 603 -29.58 -37.72 79.65
N GLN A 604 -29.12 -38.82 79.05
CA GLN A 604 -29.23 -40.16 79.63
C GLN A 604 -28.36 -40.33 80.88
N ILE A 605 -27.16 -39.75 80.94
CA ILE A 605 -26.37 -39.69 82.20
C ILE A 605 -27.16 -38.95 83.29
N GLU A 606 -27.81 -37.82 82.98
CA GLU A 606 -28.61 -37.08 83.96
C GLU A 606 -29.86 -37.88 84.41
N LYS A 607 -30.54 -38.55 83.47
CA LYS A 607 -31.67 -39.46 83.78
C LYS A 607 -31.22 -40.62 84.68
N VAL A 608 -30.09 -41.26 84.39
CA VAL A 608 -29.53 -42.33 85.22
C VAL A 608 -29.05 -41.82 86.59
N ALA A 609 -28.55 -40.58 86.68
CA ALA A 609 -28.23 -39.95 87.96
C ALA A 609 -29.49 -39.70 88.81
N ARG A 610 -30.55 -39.13 88.22
CA ARG A 610 -31.85 -38.95 88.90
C ARG A 610 -32.44 -40.28 89.37
N LEU A 611 -32.45 -41.30 88.51
CA LEU A 611 -32.91 -42.65 88.86
C LEU A 611 -32.04 -43.33 89.93
N LYS A 612 -30.74 -43.04 89.98
CA LYS A 612 -29.88 -43.45 91.12
C LYS A 612 -30.27 -42.76 92.41
N ASP A 613 -30.46 -41.43 92.41
CA ASP A 613 -30.87 -40.72 93.63
C ASP A 613 -32.29 -41.11 94.09
N GLU A 614 -33.17 -41.46 93.15
CA GLU A 614 -34.52 -41.96 93.42
C GLU A 614 -34.50 -43.40 93.97
N THR A 615 -33.71 -44.30 93.38
CA THR A 615 -33.53 -45.66 93.92
C THR A 615 -32.75 -45.68 95.24
N ILE A 616 -31.79 -44.78 95.47
CA ILE A 616 -31.16 -44.57 96.78
C ILE A 616 -32.19 -44.12 97.81
N ARG A 617 -33.08 -43.16 97.45
CA ARG A 617 -34.20 -42.77 98.33
C ARG A 617 -35.18 -43.91 98.59
N ALA A 618 -35.50 -44.73 97.58
CA ALA A 618 -36.34 -45.92 97.75
C ALA A 618 -35.68 -47.00 98.61
N ILE A 619 -34.35 -47.19 98.52
CA ILE A 619 -33.59 -48.10 99.38
C ILE A 619 -33.55 -47.57 100.82
N ILE A 620 -33.34 -46.26 101.03
CA ILE A 620 -33.42 -45.64 102.36
C ILE A 620 -34.82 -45.83 102.96
N LYS A 621 -35.88 -45.60 102.18
CA LYS A 621 -37.26 -45.84 102.61
C LYS A 621 -37.48 -47.31 102.97
N ASN A 622 -37.19 -48.25 102.05
CA ASN A 622 -37.40 -49.68 102.30
C ASN A 622 -36.54 -50.21 103.46
N SER A 623 -35.33 -49.67 103.67
CA SER A 623 -34.49 -50.02 104.83
C SER A 623 -35.08 -49.51 106.15
N ASN A 624 -35.73 -48.33 106.12
CA ASN A 624 -36.49 -47.80 107.26
C ASN A 624 -37.78 -48.62 107.50
N ASP A 625 -38.51 -48.97 106.46
CA ASP A 625 -39.72 -49.82 106.52
C ASP A 625 -39.37 -51.25 107.01
N ILE A 626 -38.19 -51.79 106.64
CA ILE A 626 -37.63 -53.04 107.18
C ILE A 626 -37.17 -52.88 108.63
N ALA A 627 -36.67 -51.71 109.03
CA ALA A 627 -36.33 -51.44 110.43
C ALA A 627 -37.58 -51.43 111.32
N THR A 628 -38.67 -50.78 110.88
CA THR A 628 -39.97 -50.80 111.59
C THR A 628 -40.59 -52.19 111.57
N PHE A 629 -40.57 -52.91 110.45
CA PHE A 629 -41.06 -54.30 110.39
C PHE A 629 -40.24 -55.24 111.29
N LYS A 630 -38.91 -55.06 111.36
CA LYS A 630 -38.06 -55.78 112.32
C LYS A 630 -38.47 -55.44 113.76
N GLU A 631 -38.80 -54.18 114.05
CA GLU A 631 -39.22 -53.75 115.38
C GLU A 631 -40.59 -54.35 115.77
N GLU A 632 -41.56 -54.37 114.85
CA GLU A 632 -42.84 -55.07 114.99
C GLU A 632 -42.67 -56.60 115.18
N VAL A 633 -41.86 -57.26 114.35
CA VAL A 633 -41.57 -58.70 114.50
C VAL A 633 -40.76 -58.97 115.78
N SER A 634 -39.94 -58.02 116.25
CA SER A 634 -39.25 -58.10 117.54
C SER A 634 -40.14 -57.77 118.74
N GLN A 635 -41.34 -57.23 118.52
CA GLN A 635 -42.42 -57.20 119.50
C GLN A 635 -43.22 -58.51 119.45
N GLN A 636 -43.61 -58.98 118.26
CA GLN A 636 -44.35 -60.24 118.11
C GLN A 636 -43.57 -61.47 118.58
N LEU A 637 -42.25 -61.54 118.36
CA LEU A 637 -41.39 -62.59 118.92
C LEU A 637 -41.16 -62.45 120.44
N ARG A 638 -41.32 -61.24 121.01
CA ARG A 638 -41.40 -61.06 122.46
C ARG A 638 -42.70 -61.63 122.99
N HIS A 639 -43.82 -61.26 122.35
CA HIS A 639 -45.16 -61.76 122.65
C HIS A 639 -45.30 -63.28 122.49
N LEU A 640 -44.59 -63.87 121.51
CA LEU A 640 -44.53 -65.32 121.30
C LEU A 640 -43.60 -66.01 122.31
N LYS A 641 -42.55 -65.34 122.78
CA LYS A 641 -41.73 -65.84 123.89
C LYS A 641 -42.50 -65.80 125.20
N GLU A 642 -43.21 -64.71 125.48
CA GLU A 642 -44.09 -64.57 126.63
C GLU A 642 -45.19 -65.65 126.63
N PHE A 643 -45.72 -66.02 125.46
CA PHE A 643 -46.66 -67.13 125.28
C PHE A 643 -46.03 -68.55 125.43
N VAL A 644 -44.71 -68.68 125.32
CA VAL A 644 -43.98 -69.96 125.54
C VAL A 644 -43.45 -70.06 126.97
N ASP A 645 -43.14 -68.93 127.61
CA ASP A 645 -42.76 -68.85 129.02
C ASP A 645 -43.99 -69.02 129.96
N GLU A 646 -45.23 -69.08 129.44
CA GLU A 646 -46.47 -69.39 130.20
C GLU A 646 -46.77 -70.89 130.37
N ASP A 647 -46.07 -71.80 129.68
CA ASP A 647 -46.43 -73.24 129.58
C ASP A 647 -45.32 -74.20 130.11
N ILE A 648 -44.61 -73.80 131.19
CA ILE A 648 -43.65 -74.61 131.98
C ILE A 648 -43.86 -74.41 133.49
#